data_AF-A0A6L4AP17-F1
#
_entry.id   AF-A0A6L4AP17-F1
#
_cell.length_a   1.000
_cell.length_b   1.000
_cell.length_c   1.000
_cell.angle_alpha   90.00
_cell.angle_beta   90.00
_cell.angle_gamma   90.00
#
_symmetry.space_group_name_H-M   'P 1'
#
loop_
_entity.id
_entity.type
_entity.pdbx_description
1 polymer ?
#
loop_
_entity_poly.entity_id
_entity_poly.type
_entity_poly.pdbx_seq_one_letter_code
_entity_poly.pdbx_strand_id
1 'polypeptide(L)'
;MNEQLKQLHKIDERINYLLQIKDYTAWGNLDGFKSTCDRLKMTVYDHSVETLTGEIRKLDESITFLEERAEEQLTPMERVRIVRSAQRFSLKDILENVYEDYTELGGEGDANIDPAMICAKATIVRRIRNKPYTSTVMVIGQETGHGEEFRNGGSCKPEGNSKAKRYMKVAETEGIPIHFYIFTPGSYPVEEYPGAAQQIARNIYAMTKLRVPMISMISEGGSGGAEAIGLSDYRLMVTHGYYSVISPEGAAAIEGKIREGAKVPKELIEVCADRLRLTAFDNLKNGTIDRIIHEPPLGARRDDFNFFATLRSEMIRATDQVVLSTKSFRAFRTWEIGRKKGSAEEQELQVEVPWDLNRDEIRRLLAQRSKKYLNMALHGYTGAPGAGANLIHQTWSGVEKIYYTLRYDILKNHKRQVHKVIKDVSGEGSVMLRRITAPLNAVASFWSDKKGKKPAPRLIAPAGGSGENGRIVDPLELTDTYTSPLANEDRTVSCPNAAKYGCKDLWIPDLYGEFAGVCETCGHHFPLEHQWYLKNIFDPGSIRFFNGEITSGNPLGYTGFTERLEVSKKKTGRNSGNMTFHARINGIQIIVSMLYSDFRNGTVGSAEGEKFVQACMLAKRKKRPFLAYVHTTGGIRIQEGTLGVIQMPKCTMAVREYIDAGGLYIVVYDNNSYAGPVASFLGCSPYQFAIRSSRVGFAGPRVIRETTGVDIPPDYHSARNALKRGHIQGIWDRREFRRNLHKSLLTMGSPSLYYR
;
A
#
# COMPACT_ATOMS: atom_id res chain seq x y z
N MET A 1 32.75 28.38 37.32
CA MET A 1 33.27 27.14 36.72
C MET A 1 32.17 26.17 36.27
N ASN A 2 31.26 25.73 37.15
CA ASN A 2 30.26 24.71 36.79
C ASN A 2 29.33 25.11 35.63
N GLU A 3 28.98 26.40 35.53
CA GLU A 3 28.13 26.90 34.45
C GLU A 3 28.87 26.91 33.10
N GLN A 4 30.14 27.31 33.10
CA GLN A 4 31.00 27.28 31.91
C GLN A 4 31.24 25.86 31.41
N LEU A 5 31.41 24.90 32.34
CA LEU A 5 31.51 23.47 32.00
C LEU A 5 30.23 22.96 31.32
N LYS A 6 29.04 23.32 31.85
CA LYS A 6 27.76 22.97 31.20
C LYS A 6 27.65 23.55 29.80
N GLN A 7 28.06 24.80 29.60
CA GLN A 7 28.07 25.43 28.27
C GLN A 7 29.02 24.70 27.31
N LEU A 8 30.23 24.36 27.75
CA LEU A 8 31.19 23.58 26.94
C LEU A 8 30.65 22.18 26.60
N HIS A 9 29.93 21.52 27.51
CA HIS A 9 29.27 20.25 27.21
C HIS A 9 28.19 20.39 26.12
N LYS A 10 27.35 21.43 26.19
CA LYS A 10 26.35 21.71 25.14
C LYS A 10 26.98 22.02 23.79
N ILE A 11 28.04 22.81 23.77
CA ILE A 11 28.77 23.12 22.53
C ILE A 11 29.37 21.85 21.93
N ASP A 12 29.95 20.98 22.76
CA ASP A 12 30.50 19.70 22.31
C ASP A 12 29.41 18.78 21.71
N GLU A 13 28.25 18.68 22.35
CA GLU A 13 27.11 17.94 21.81
C GLU A 13 26.67 18.46 20.44
N ARG A 14 26.62 19.78 20.26
CA ARG A 14 26.32 20.43 18.96
C ARG A 14 27.39 20.14 17.90
N ILE A 15 28.67 20.21 18.26
CA ILE A 15 29.78 19.86 17.34
C ILE A 15 29.67 18.41 16.89
N ASN A 16 29.46 17.48 17.83
CA ASN A 16 29.33 16.06 17.52
C ASN A 16 28.09 15.78 16.66
N TYR A 17 27.00 16.51 16.89
CA TYR A 17 25.80 16.42 16.07
C TYR A 17 26.06 16.87 14.62
N LEU A 18 26.71 18.02 14.44
CA LEU A 18 27.11 18.50 13.11
C LEU A 18 28.06 17.52 12.39
N LEU A 19 29.04 16.96 13.10
CA LEU A 19 29.93 15.93 12.55
C LEU A 19 29.15 14.69 12.07
N GLN A 20 28.16 14.25 12.84
CA GLN A 20 27.29 13.12 12.46
C GLN A 20 26.46 13.45 11.20
N ILE A 21 25.86 14.64 11.11
CA ILE A 21 25.10 15.08 9.93
C ILE A 21 26.01 15.12 8.70
N LYS A 22 27.23 15.65 8.85
CA LYS A 22 28.23 15.77 7.78
C LYS A 22 29.02 14.47 7.52
N ASP A 23 28.65 13.36 8.16
CA ASP A 23 29.29 12.04 8.01
C ASP A 23 30.83 12.09 8.19
N TYR A 24 31.28 12.89 9.16
CA TYR A 24 32.69 13.10 9.50
C TYR A 24 33.56 13.55 8.32
N THR A 25 32.95 14.23 7.34
CA THR A 25 33.71 14.93 6.30
C THR A 25 34.32 16.21 6.87
N ALA A 26 35.49 16.61 6.35
CA ALA A 26 36.19 17.83 6.78
C ALA A 26 35.41 19.08 6.32
N TRP A 27 34.34 19.41 7.05
CA TRP A 27 33.43 20.52 6.77
C TRP A 27 33.61 21.61 7.81
N GLY A 28 33.83 22.86 7.37
CA GLY A 28 33.84 24.02 8.26
C GLY A 28 34.85 23.99 9.41
N ASN A 29 35.95 23.21 9.30
CA ASN A 29 36.93 23.02 10.39
C ASN A 29 36.32 22.46 11.70
N LEU A 30 35.27 21.63 11.61
CA LEU A 30 34.62 21.02 12.77
C LEU A 30 35.59 20.25 13.66
N ASP A 31 36.55 19.52 13.10
CA ASP A 31 37.58 18.79 13.86
C ASP A 31 38.47 19.75 14.69
N GLY A 32 38.77 20.92 14.13
CA GLY A 32 39.51 21.98 14.83
C GLY A 32 38.70 22.59 15.98
N PHE A 33 37.41 22.82 15.78
CA PHE A 33 36.51 23.28 16.84
C PHE A 33 36.32 22.24 17.93
N LYS A 34 36.22 20.95 17.57
CA LYS A 34 36.18 19.83 18.52
C LYS A 34 37.44 19.79 19.38
N SER A 35 38.61 19.84 18.75
CA SER A 35 39.90 19.88 19.45
C SER A 35 40.03 21.09 20.38
N THR A 36 39.50 22.24 19.95
CA THR A 36 39.47 23.47 20.77
C THR A 36 38.55 23.31 21.98
N CYS A 37 37.36 22.72 21.79
CA CYS A 37 36.42 22.44 22.86
C CYS A 37 37.02 21.46 23.89
N ASP A 38 37.65 20.39 23.43
CA ASP A 38 38.28 19.39 24.30
C ASP A 38 39.45 19.98 25.10
N ARG A 39 40.27 20.82 24.46
CA ARG A 39 41.33 21.58 25.15
C ARG A 39 40.74 22.48 26.24
N LEU A 40 39.71 23.26 25.91
CA LEU A 40 39.05 24.16 26.87
C LEU A 40 38.44 23.39 28.05
N LYS A 41 37.93 22.17 27.83
CA LYS A 41 37.44 21.28 28.91
C LYS A 41 38.56 20.77 29.82
N MET A 42 39.74 20.51 29.28
CA MET A 42 40.91 20.07 30.06
C MET A 42 41.56 21.22 30.84
N THR A 43 41.60 22.43 30.28
CA THR A 43 42.24 23.60 30.89
C THR A 43 41.29 24.53 31.63
N VAL A 44 40.06 24.07 31.96
CA VAL A 44 39.04 24.91 32.63
C VAL A 44 39.57 25.59 33.88
N TYR A 45 40.39 24.90 34.67
CA TYR A 45 40.94 25.41 35.94
C TYR A 45 42.17 26.30 35.77
N ASP A 46 42.72 26.39 34.56
CA ASP A 46 43.94 27.15 34.27
C ASP A 46 43.64 28.58 33.78
N HIS A 47 42.37 28.90 33.49
CA HIS A 47 41.95 30.19 32.94
C HIS A 47 41.14 31.03 33.95
N SER A 48 41.26 32.36 33.85
CA SER A 48 40.33 33.26 34.53
C SER A 48 38.92 33.11 33.93
N VAL A 49 37.89 33.33 34.76
CA VAL A 49 36.48 33.17 34.37
C VAL A 49 36.12 34.04 33.16
N GLU A 50 36.66 35.26 33.08
CA GLU A 50 36.44 36.20 31.99
C GLU A 50 37.03 35.70 30.67
N THR A 51 38.27 35.18 30.72
CA THR A 51 38.96 34.65 29.53
C THR A 51 38.23 33.42 28.98
N LEU A 52 37.85 32.49 29.86
CA LEU A 52 37.13 31.28 29.50
C LEU A 52 35.76 31.60 28.89
N THR A 53 35.04 32.56 29.47
CA THR A 53 33.72 32.98 28.95
C THR A 53 33.85 33.63 27.55
N GLY A 54 34.92 34.41 27.32
CA GLY A 54 35.20 34.98 26.00
C GLY A 54 35.50 33.92 24.93
N GLU A 55 36.30 32.91 25.26
CA GLU A 55 36.60 31.79 24.34
C GLU A 55 35.37 30.91 24.07
N ILE A 56 34.57 30.62 25.11
CA ILE A 56 33.29 29.91 24.96
C ILE A 56 32.36 30.68 24.01
N ARG A 57 32.25 32.01 24.17
CA ARG A 57 31.40 32.83 23.31
C ARG A 57 31.85 32.80 21.85
N LYS A 58 33.16 32.93 21.59
CA LYS A 58 33.69 32.84 20.21
C LYS A 58 33.41 31.48 19.57
N LEU A 59 33.58 30.40 20.35
CA LEU A 59 33.30 29.05 19.88
C LEU A 59 31.80 28.89 19.59
N ASP A 60 30.94 29.36 20.50
CA ASP A 60 29.48 29.32 20.34
C ASP A 60 28.98 30.10 19.11
N GLU A 61 29.49 31.31 18.89
CA GLU A 61 29.22 32.12 17.69
C GLU A 61 29.66 31.39 16.41
N SER A 62 30.84 30.75 16.44
CA SER A 62 31.36 29.99 15.29
C SER A 62 30.52 28.76 14.97
N ILE A 63 30.08 28.02 15.99
CA ILE A 63 29.22 26.85 15.82
C ILE A 63 27.82 27.27 15.35
N THR A 64 27.25 28.33 15.90
CA THR A 64 25.95 28.86 15.47
C THR A 64 25.96 29.25 13.99
N PHE A 65 27.01 29.95 13.54
CA PHE A 65 27.19 30.27 12.12
C PHE A 65 27.28 29.02 11.23
N LEU A 66 27.96 27.97 11.70
CA LEU A 66 28.02 26.69 10.99
C LEU A 66 26.66 25.98 10.98
N GLU A 67 25.88 26.01 12.04
CA GLU A 67 24.54 25.42 12.07
C GLU A 67 23.60 26.10 11.07
N GLU A 68 23.60 27.44 11.02
CA GLU A 68 22.81 28.22 10.06
C GLU A 68 23.21 27.89 8.61
N ARG A 69 24.51 27.86 8.32
CA ARG A 69 25.02 27.53 6.99
C ARG A 69 24.75 26.07 6.61
N ALA A 70 24.76 25.16 7.59
CA ALA A 70 24.40 23.77 7.35
C ALA A 70 22.93 23.63 7.00
N GLU A 71 22.03 24.30 7.73
CA GLU A 71 20.58 24.32 7.50
C GLU A 71 20.21 24.79 6.10
N GLU A 72 20.82 25.88 5.62
CA GLU A 72 20.59 26.44 4.28
C GLU A 72 20.94 25.46 3.15
N GLN A 73 21.88 24.55 3.38
CA GLN A 73 22.49 23.70 2.35
C GLN A 73 22.28 22.20 2.62
N LEU A 74 21.28 21.83 3.42
CA LEU A 74 21.01 20.43 3.75
C LEU A 74 20.68 19.60 2.50
N THR A 75 21.51 18.59 2.24
CA THR A 75 21.24 17.58 1.22
C THR A 75 20.15 16.61 1.68
N PRO A 76 19.48 15.89 0.75
CA PRO A 76 18.51 14.86 1.11
C PRO A 76 19.08 13.77 2.03
N MET A 77 20.34 13.38 1.85
CA MET A 77 20.98 12.37 2.70
C MET A 77 21.32 12.92 4.09
N GLU A 78 21.69 14.20 4.20
CA GLU A 78 21.88 14.85 5.50
C GLU A 78 20.55 14.95 6.28
N ARG A 79 19.43 15.21 5.61
CA ARG A 79 18.09 15.12 6.23
C ARG A 79 17.78 13.71 6.76
N VAL A 80 18.13 12.66 6.00
CA VAL A 80 18.02 11.27 6.48
C VAL A 80 18.87 11.04 7.73
N ARG A 81 20.10 11.59 7.80
CA ARG A 81 20.96 11.50 8.99
C ARG A 81 20.40 12.25 10.19
N ILE A 82 19.81 13.44 9.99
CA ILE A 82 19.10 14.20 11.03
C ILE A 82 17.99 13.34 11.63
N VAL A 83 17.14 12.74 10.78
CA VAL A 83 16.01 11.90 11.22
C VAL A 83 16.45 10.66 11.98
N ARG A 84 17.57 10.05 11.56
CA ARG A 84 18.13 8.83 12.19
C ARG A 84 19.01 9.11 13.40
N SER A 85 19.20 10.37 13.79
CA SER A 85 20.04 10.68 14.95
C SER A 85 19.37 10.27 16.27
N ALA A 86 20.15 9.77 17.22
CA ALA A 86 19.66 9.42 18.55
C ALA A 86 19.12 10.63 19.36
N GLN A 87 19.54 11.86 18.99
CA GLN A 87 19.08 13.11 19.60
C GLN A 87 17.68 13.53 19.12
N ARG A 88 17.20 12.96 18.01
CA ARG A 88 15.86 13.20 17.46
C ARG A 88 14.79 12.87 18.50
N PHE A 89 13.69 13.62 18.50
CA PHE A 89 12.52 13.24 19.29
C PHE A 89 11.94 11.89 18.83
N SER A 90 11.35 11.19 19.79
CA SER A 90 10.66 9.91 19.65
C SER A 90 9.14 10.07 19.81
N LEU A 91 8.38 8.98 19.63
CA LEU A 91 6.94 9.00 19.88
C LEU A 91 6.66 9.13 21.38
N LYS A 92 7.52 8.60 22.24
CA LYS A 92 7.40 8.82 23.70
C LYS A 92 7.55 10.28 24.08
N ASP A 93 8.53 10.99 23.52
CA ASP A 93 8.70 12.42 23.77
C ASP A 93 7.44 13.21 23.32
N ILE A 94 6.81 12.79 22.21
CA ILE A 94 5.53 13.36 21.77
C ILE A 94 4.40 13.04 22.75
N LEU A 95 4.27 11.80 23.23
CA LEU A 95 3.24 11.41 24.19
C LEU A 95 3.32 12.25 25.48
N GLU A 96 4.54 12.52 25.94
CA GLU A 96 4.81 13.30 27.15
C GLU A 96 4.58 14.80 26.98
N ASN A 97 4.87 15.37 25.80
CA ASN A 97 4.85 16.83 25.59
C ASN A 97 3.64 17.35 24.79
N VAL A 98 2.93 16.50 24.04
CA VAL A 98 1.78 16.90 23.21
C VAL A 98 0.45 16.61 23.88
N TYR A 99 0.36 15.61 24.75
CA TYR A 99 -0.89 15.17 25.39
C TYR A 99 -0.84 15.43 26.90
N GLU A 100 -1.99 15.73 27.52
CA GLU A 100 -2.06 15.98 28.97
C GLU A 100 -1.90 14.72 29.80
N ASP A 101 -2.45 13.61 29.30
CA ASP A 101 -2.38 12.30 29.92
C ASP A 101 -2.48 11.23 28.84
N TYR A 102 -1.80 10.09 29.06
CA TYR A 102 -1.88 8.94 28.18
C TYR A 102 -1.73 7.62 28.95
N THR A 103 -2.43 6.60 28.47
CA THR A 103 -2.27 5.23 28.93
C THR A 103 -1.79 4.38 27.76
N GLU A 104 -0.57 3.85 27.86
CA GLU A 104 -0.05 2.88 26.88
C GLU A 104 -0.86 1.58 26.94
N LEU A 105 -1.18 1.04 25.77
CA LEU A 105 -2.06 -0.09 25.59
C LEU A 105 -1.26 -1.32 25.13
N GLY A 106 -1.28 -2.36 25.96
CA GLY A 106 -0.55 -3.60 25.72
C GLY A 106 -1.11 -4.46 24.57
N GLY A 107 -0.32 -5.44 24.16
CA GLY A 107 -0.74 -6.49 23.22
C GLY A 107 -1.59 -7.59 23.88
N GLU A 108 -2.11 -8.50 23.06
CA GLU A 108 -2.67 -9.79 23.52
C GLU A 108 -1.59 -10.88 23.55
N GLY A 109 -1.26 -11.38 24.76
CA GLY A 109 -0.26 -12.44 24.95
C GLY A 109 1.19 -12.02 24.68
N ASP A 110 2.11 -12.97 24.80
CA ASP A 110 3.57 -12.73 24.74
C ASP A 110 4.06 -12.30 23.35
N ALA A 111 3.40 -12.75 22.28
CA ALA A 111 3.80 -12.46 20.90
C ALA A 111 3.46 -11.02 20.46
N ASN A 112 2.53 -10.34 21.13
CA ASN A 112 1.98 -9.05 20.70
C ASN A 112 2.64 -7.84 21.40
N ILE A 113 3.74 -8.09 22.11
CA ILE A 113 4.59 -7.08 22.75
C ILE A 113 5.71 -6.72 21.76
N ASP A 114 5.33 -6.10 20.63
CA ASP A 114 6.31 -5.43 19.78
C ASP A 114 6.58 -4.02 20.33
N PRO A 115 7.78 -3.75 20.87
CA PRO A 115 8.13 -2.45 21.44
C PRO A 115 8.35 -1.38 20.37
N ALA A 116 8.46 -1.77 19.09
CA ALA A 116 8.61 -0.83 17.98
C ALA A 116 7.27 -0.17 17.61
N MET A 117 6.13 -0.70 18.04
CA MET A 117 4.81 -0.11 17.82
C MET A 117 4.19 0.28 19.15
N ILE A 118 3.93 1.56 19.38
CA ILE A 118 3.21 2.05 20.56
C ILE A 118 1.75 2.31 20.19
N CYS A 119 0.84 1.92 21.07
CA CYS A 119 -0.56 2.30 21.02
C CYS A 119 -0.92 2.90 22.37
N ALA A 120 -1.54 4.08 22.41
CA ALA A 120 -1.90 4.74 23.64
C ALA A 120 -3.27 5.41 23.50
N LYS A 121 -4.07 5.38 24.56
CA LYS A 121 -5.26 6.24 24.68
C LYS A 121 -4.81 7.51 25.37
N ALA A 122 -4.99 8.65 24.70
CA ALA A 122 -4.48 9.92 25.18
C ALA A 122 -5.57 10.99 25.22
N THR A 123 -5.34 11.99 26.05
CA THR A 123 -6.27 13.10 26.29
C THR A 123 -5.65 14.42 25.82
N ILE A 124 -6.45 15.24 25.13
CA ILE A 124 -6.12 16.60 24.70
C ILE A 124 -7.07 17.59 25.39
N VAL A 125 -6.54 18.57 26.12
CA VAL A 125 -7.33 19.64 26.77
C VAL A 125 -7.17 20.98 26.06
N ARG A 126 -8.26 21.51 25.52
CA ARG A 126 -8.30 22.83 24.87
C ARG A 126 -8.92 23.87 25.80
N ARG A 127 -8.49 25.12 25.73
CA ARG A 127 -9.15 26.23 26.47
C ARG A 127 -9.99 27.06 25.52
N ILE A 128 -11.29 26.78 25.48
CA ILE A 128 -12.22 27.52 24.63
C ILE A 128 -13.01 28.49 25.50
N ARG A 129 -12.86 29.80 25.26
CA ARG A 129 -13.51 30.87 26.06
C ARG A 129 -13.29 30.69 27.58
N ASN A 130 -12.04 30.44 27.98
CA ASN A 130 -11.64 30.15 29.36
C ASN A 130 -12.25 28.88 30.00
N LYS A 131 -12.93 28.02 29.23
CA LYS A 131 -13.41 26.72 29.70
C LYS A 131 -12.53 25.59 29.16
N PRO A 132 -12.11 24.63 30.00
CA PRO A 132 -11.41 23.44 29.52
C PRO A 132 -12.38 22.54 28.76
N TYR A 133 -11.98 22.10 27.57
CA TYR A 133 -12.67 21.10 26.78
C TYR A 133 -11.74 19.92 26.53
N THR A 134 -12.18 18.74 26.94
CA THR A 134 -11.36 17.53 26.92
C THR A 134 -11.79 16.63 25.78
N SER A 135 -10.86 16.29 24.90
CA SER A 135 -11.04 15.33 23.81
C SER A 135 -10.15 14.13 24.02
N THR A 136 -10.68 12.93 23.77
CA THR A 136 -9.90 11.69 23.77
C THR A 136 -9.47 11.33 22.34
N VAL A 137 -8.26 10.80 22.19
CA VAL A 137 -7.76 10.26 20.92
C VAL A 137 -7.06 8.93 21.13
N MET A 138 -7.03 8.14 20.07
CA MET A 138 -6.16 6.97 19.98
C MET A 138 -4.85 7.38 19.29
N VAL A 139 -3.72 7.24 19.98
CA VAL A 139 -2.39 7.46 19.43
C VAL A 139 -1.79 6.12 19.04
N ILE A 140 -1.33 5.99 17.80
CA ILE A 140 -0.69 4.78 17.29
C ILE A 140 0.55 5.20 16.50
N GLY A 141 1.71 4.65 16.80
CA GLY A 141 2.88 5.00 16.01
C GLY A 141 4.07 4.11 16.26
N GLN A 142 5.09 4.28 15.41
CA GLN A 142 6.36 3.59 15.60
C GLN A 142 7.26 4.37 16.56
N GLU A 143 8.04 3.63 17.34
CA GLU A 143 8.99 4.19 18.32
C GLU A 143 10.43 3.93 17.89
N THR A 144 11.20 5.01 17.82
CA THR A 144 12.64 5.05 17.47
C THR A 144 13.43 5.78 18.56
N GLY A 145 14.76 5.83 18.47
CA GLY A 145 15.63 6.53 19.43
C GLY A 145 16.29 5.61 20.46
N HIS A 146 16.36 6.02 21.74
CA HIS A 146 17.09 5.25 22.77
C HIS A 146 16.55 3.83 22.94
N GLY A 147 17.41 2.82 22.76
CA GLY A 147 17.01 1.41 22.78
C GLY A 147 16.53 0.89 21.41
N GLU A 148 16.95 1.54 20.32
CA GLU A 148 16.65 1.11 18.94
C GLU A 148 17.04 -0.35 18.65
N GLU A 149 18.06 -0.89 19.31
CA GLU A 149 18.44 -2.31 19.19
C GLU A 149 17.29 -3.24 19.59
N PHE A 150 16.62 -2.94 20.71
CA PHE A 150 15.45 -3.69 21.18
C PHE A 150 14.19 -3.43 20.32
N ARG A 151 14.15 -2.29 19.61
CA ARG A 151 13.02 -1.87 18.76
C ARG A 151 13.26 -2.06 17.26
N ASN A 152 14.32 -2.76 16.88
CA ASN A 152 14.72 -2.96 15.48
C ASN A 152 14.77 -1.64 14.67
N GLY A 153 15.22 -0.55 15.28
CA GLY A 153 15.25 0.78 14.67
C GLY A 153 13.88 1.33 14.27
N GLY A 154 12.79 0.94 14.95
CA GLY A 154 11.42 1.31 14.58
C GLY A 154 10.82 0.44 13.46
N SER A 155 11.52 -0.63 13.06
CA SER A 155 10.98 -1.61 12.11
C SER A 155 10.02 -2.55 12.83
N CYS A 156 8.71 -2.29 12.69
CA CYS A 156 7.71 -3.11 13.36
C CYS A 156 7.64 -4.52 12.78
N LYS A 157 7.45 -5.49 13.69
CA LYS A 157 7.10 -6.86 13.37
C LYS A 157 5.62 -6.97 13.01
N PRO A 158 5.18 -8.08 12.38
CA PRO A 158 3.78 -8.30 12.06
C PRO A 158 2.87 -8.20 13.29
N GLU A 159 3.33 -8.61 14.46
CA GLU A 159 2.54 -8.59 15.70
C GLU A 159 2.27 -7.15 16.17
N GLY A 160 3.27 -6.25 16.09
CA GLY A 160 3.07 -4.82 16.35
C GLY A 160 2.03 -4.21 15.41
N ASN A 161 2.10 -4.54 14.11
CA ASN A 161 1.08 -4.09 13.16
C ASN A 161 -0.31 -4.68 13.47
N SER A 162 -0.39 -5.89 14.03
CA SER A 162 -1.64 -6.48 14.52
C SER A 162 -2.20 -5.71 15.72
N LYS A 163 -1.36 -5.33 16.68
CA LYS A 163 -1.71 -4.44 17.81
C LYS A 163 -2.31 -3.13 17.33
N ALA A 164 -1.64 -2.48 16.37
CA ALA A 164 -2.12 -1.24 15.77
C ALA A 164 -3.53 -1.40 15.18
N LYS A 165 -3.76 -2.44 14.37
CA LYS A 165 -5.09 -2.71 13.79
C LYS A 165 -6.16 -2.96 14.84
N ARG A 166 -5.84 -3.66 15.93
CA ARG A 166 -6.78 -3.89 17.04
C ARG A 166 -7.22 -2.56 17.64
N TYR A 167 -6.28 -1.68 17.99
CA TYR A 167 -6.61 -0.40 18.60
C TYR A 167 -7.21 0.63 17.63
N MET A 168 -6.96 0.52 16.33
CA MET A 168 -7.75 1.22 15.30
C MET A 168 -9.24 0.84 15.38
N LYS A 169 -9.55 -0.43 15.65
CA LYS A 169 -10.95 -0.90 15.81
C LYS A 169 -11.57 -0.49 17.14
N VAL A 170 -10.78 -0.41 18.20
CA VAL A 170 -11.22 0.17 19.47
C VAL A 170 -11.58 1.64 19.28
N ALA A 171 -10.70 2.43 18.64
CA ALA A 171 -10.98 3.84 18.33
C ALA A 171 -12.26 4.02 17.50
N GLU A 172 -12.46 3.19 16.47
CA GLU A 172 -13.69 3.17 15.68
C GLU A 172 -14.95 2.80 16.50
N THR A 173 -14.81 1.98 17.54
CA THR A 173 -15.92 1.57 18.41
C THR A 173 -16.27 2.69 19.39
N GLU A 174 -15.25 3.35 19.95
CA GLU A 174 -15.42 4.48 20.87
C GLU A 174 -15.82 5.78 20.14
N GLY A 175 -15.62 5.87 18.83
CA GLY A 175 -15.94 7.07 18.04
C GLY A 175 -14.87 8.17 18.12
N ILE A 176 -13.67 7.85 18.61
CA ILE A 176 -12.57 8.81 18.80
C ILE A 176 -11.63 8.89 17.59
N PRO A 177 -11.04 10.06 17.29
CA PRO A 177 -10.03 10.19 16.24
C PRO A 177 -8.77 9.37 16.51
N ILE A 178 -8.02 9.08 15.44
CA ILE A 178 -6.74 8.39 15.50
C ILE A 178 -5.63 9.34 15.05
N HIS A 179 -4.60 9.49 15.88
CA HIS A 179 -3.36 10.19 15.56
C HIS A 179 -2.24 9.17 15.32
N PHE A 180 -1.76 9.11 14.08
CA PHE A 180 -0.68 8.25 13.65
C PHE A 180 0.67 8.98 13.67
N TYR A 181 1.72 8.34 14.18
CA TYR A 181 3.09 8.86 14.13
C TYR A 181 4.00 7.85 13.43
N ILE A 182 4.55 8.25 12.28
CA ILE A 182 5.20 7.35 11.33
C ILE A 182 6.70 7.52 11.39
N PHE A 183 7.36 6.73 12.24
CA PHE A 183 8.80 6.74 12.52
C PHE A 183 9.41 5.36 12.24
N THR A 184 9.57 5.01 10.97
CA THR A 184 10.03 3.68 10.58
C THR A 184 10.90 3.72 9.33
N PRO A 185 12.07 3.05 9.33
CA PRO A 185 12.88 2.88 8.12
C PRO A 185 12.28 1.82 7.17
N GLY A 186 11.32 1.02 7.64
CA GLY A 186 10.69 -0.06 6.90
C GLY A 186 10.06 -1.10 7.82
N SER A 187 9.40 -2.12 7.27
CA SER A 187 8.85 -3.21 8.09
C SER A 187 9.93 -4.25 8.37
N TYR A 188 9.87 -4.86 9.55
CA TYR A 188 10.73 -6.01 9.85
C TYR A 188 10.32 -7.19 8.95
N PRO A 189 11.23 -7.76 8.13
CA PRO A 189 10.87 -8.60 6.99
C PRO A 189 10.70 -10.08 7.37
N VAL A 190 9.78 -10.35 8.29
CA VAL A 190 9.43 -11.69 8.77
C VAL A 190 8.26 -12.27 7.96
N GLU A 191 8.38 -13.53 7.56
CA GLU A 191 7.33 -14.26 6.83
C GLU A 191 6.58 -15.25 7.72
N GLU A 192 7.05 -15.54 8.93
CA GLU A 192 6.34 -16.39 9.88
C GLU A 192 4.94 -15.81 10.16
N TYR A 193 3.92 -16.68 10.25
CA TYR A 193 2.52 -16.23 10.39
C TYR A 193 2.40 -15.25 11.57
N PRO A 194 1.80 -14.05 11.35
CA PRO A 194 0.97 -13.68 10.21
C PRO A 194 1.67 -13.22 8.93
N GLY A 195 2.98 -12.95 8.97
CA GLY A 195 3.78 -12.41 7.87
C GLY A 195 3.64 -10.89 7.74
N ALA A 196 4.76 -10.22 7.43
CA ALA A 196 4.81 -8.76 7.30
C ALA A 196 3.88 -8.25 6.20
N ALA A 197 3.95 -8.84 5.00
CA ALA A 197 3.10 -8.43 3.88
C ALA A 197 1.60 -8.55 4.21
N GLN A 198 1.19 -9.70 4.75
CA GLN A 198 -0.22 -10.00 5.01
C GLN A 198 -0.77 -9.08 6.09
N GLN A 199 0.02 -8.78 7.13
CA GLN A 199 -0.45 -7.88 8.17
C GLN A 199 -0.52 -6.42 7.68
N ILE A 200 0.46 -5.94 6.92
CA ILE A 200 0.39 -4.59 6.30
C ILE A 200 -0.86 -4.50 5.41
N ALA A 201 -1.11 -5.52 4.57
CA ALA A 201 -2.29 -5.57 3.71
C ALA A 201 -3.60 -5.50 4.51
N ARG A 202 -3.68 -6.23 5.64
CA ARG A 202 -4.85 -6.20 6.55
C ARG A 202 -5.04 -4.83 7.21
N ASN A 203 -3.96 -4.14 7.55
CA ASN A 203 -4.03 -2.82 8.15
C ASN A 203 -4.53 -1.78 7.14
N ILE A 204 -3.90 -1.71 5.95
CA ILE A 204 -4.33 -0.81 4.87
C ILE A 204 -5.80 -1.07 4.52
N TYR A 205 -6.17 -2.34 4.37
CA TYR A 205 -7.56 -2.73 4.10
C TYR A 205 -8.54 -2.30 5.20
N ALA A 206 -8.13 -2.36 6.48
CA ALA A 206 -8.95 -1.87 7.59
C ALA A 206 -9.11 -0.35 7.57
N MET A 207 -8.00 0.39 7.40
CA MET A 207 -7.98 1.86 7.39
C MET A 207 -8.86 2.47 6.30
N THR A 208 -9.01 1.81 5.16
CA THR A 208 -9.88 2.28 4.05
C THR A 208 -11.33 2.57 4.48
N LYS A 209 -11.84 1.91 5.53
CA LYS A 209 -13.24 1.99 5.99
C LYS A 209 -13.43 2.34 7.46
N LEU A 210 -12.38 2.75 8.17
CA LEU A 210 -12.53 3.22 9.55
C LEU A 210 -13.46 4.44 9.62
N ARG A 211 -14.45 4.40 10.51
CA ARG A 211 -15.50 5.44 10.59
C ARG A 211 -15.10 6.69 11.38
N VAL A 212 -13.86 6.79 11.81
CA VAL A 212 -13.31 7.91 12.60
C VAL A 212 -12.28 8.70 11.79
N PRO A 213 -12.05 9.99 12.12
CA PRO A 213 -10.98 10.79 11.52
C PRO A 213 -9.60 10.19 11.78
N MET A 214 -8.73 10.16 10.78
CA MET A 214 -7.35 9.68 10.89
C MET A 214 -6.36 10.74 10.42
N ILE A 215 -5.41 11.10 11.28
CA ILE A 215 -4.40 12.12 11.02
C ILE A 215 -3.05 11.48 11.23
N SER A 216 -2.12 11.62 10.28
CA SER A 216 -0.78 11.04 10.41
C SER A 216 0.29 12.12 10.35
N MET A 217 1.32 12.01 11.18
CA MET A 217 2.55 12.81 11.09
C MET A 217 3.72 11.89 10.73
N ILE A 218 4.50 12.28 9.71
CA ILE A 218 5.64 11.53 9.20
C ILE A 218 6.94 12.24 9.61
N SER A 219 7.82 11.52 10.31
CA SER A 219 9.24 11.90 10.50
C SER A 219 10.14 10.96 9.70
N GLU A 220 9.93 9.65 9.82
CA GLU A 220 10.65 8.64 9.06
C GLU A 220 9.67 7.70 8.36
N GLY A 221 9.56 7.81 7.03
CA GLY A 221 8.58 7.07 6.23
C GLY A 221 9.22 6.05 5.29
N GLY A 222 9.45 4.83 5.77
CA GLY A 222 9.99 3.72 4.98
C GLY A 222 8.93 2.83 4.32
N SER A 223 8.69 3.05 3.02
CA SER A 223 8.00 2.12 2.11
C SER A 223 6.66 1.56 2.67
N GLY A 224 6.44 0.25 2.53
CA GLY A 224 5.26 -0.45 3.07
C GLY A 224 5.17 -0.45 4.60
N GLY A 225 6.29 -0.28 5.33
CA GLY A 225 6.28 -0.15 6.78
C GLY A 225 5.57 1.13 7.23
N ALA A 226 5.83 2.23 6.55
CA ALA A 226 5.12 3.49 6.75
C ALA A 226 3.62 3.36 6.43
N GLU A 227 3.27 2.71 5.32
CA GLU A 227 1.88 2.51 4.92
C GLU A 227 1.09 1.54 5.81
N ALA A 228 1.76 0.76 6.68
CA ALA A 228 1.09 -0.09 7.66
C ALA A 228 0.16 0.69 8.60
N ILE A 229 0.47 1.97 8.85
CA ILE A 229 -0.36 2.92 9.61
C ILE A 229 -0.48 4.29 8.90
N GLY A 230 -0.12 4.34 7.61
CA GLY A 230 0.05 5.59 6.85
C GLY A 230 -1.17 6.10 6.09
N LEU A 231 -2.23 5.28 5.98
CA LEU A 231 -3.47 5.68 5.31
C LEU A 231 -4.28 6.58 6.23
N SER A 232 -4.37 7.87 5.91
CA SER A 232 -5.03 8.88 6.75
C SER A 232 -5.79 9.94 5.94
N ASP A 233 -6.76 10.58 6.60
CA ASP A 233 -7.56 11.67 6.02
C ASP A 233 -6.75 12.96 5.86
N TYR A 234 -5.76 13.18 6.74
CA TYR A 234 -4.80 14.29 6.65
C TYR A 234 -3.38 13.84 7.01
N ARG A 235 -2.41 14.15 6.15
CA ARG A 235 -1.02 13.73 6.23
C ARG A 235 -0.10 14.92 6.45
N LEU A 236 0.50 14.98 7.63
CA LEU A 236 1.53 15.93 8.02
C LEU A 236 2.91 15.29 7.85
N MET A 237 3.91 16.11 7.60
CA MET A 237 5.31 15.70 7.57
C MET A 237 6.18 16.80 8.14
N VAL A 238 7.15 16.47 8.98
CA VAL A 238 8.09 17.45 9.53
C VAL A 238 9.14 17.84 8.48
N THR A 239 9.62 19.08 8.50
CA THR A 239 10.49 19.64 7.43
C THR A 239 11.75 18.82 7.15
N HIS A 240 12.38 18.23 8.17
CA HIS A 240 13.56 17.38 8.03
C HIS A 240 13.22 15.91 7.82
N GLY A 241 11.95 15.54 7.99
CA GLY A 241 11.47 14.19 7.77
C GLY A 241 11.71 13.71 6.34
N TYR A 242 11.73 12.39 6.16
CA TYR A 242 11.72 11.79 4.84
C TYR A 242 10.59 10.78 4.67
N TYR A 243 10.12 10.63 3.44
CA TYR A 243 9.14 9.62 3.06
C TYR A 243 9.51 9.09 1.68
N SER A 244 9.76 7.78 1.60
CA SER A 244 10.37 7.15 0.43
C SER A 244 9.87 5.71 0.21
N VAL A 245 10.01 5.24 -1.03
CA VAL A 245 9.72 3.86 -1.45
C VAL A 245 10.72 2.83 -0.99
N ILE A 246 11.93 3.27 -0.69
CA ILE A 246 13.05 2.45 -0.22
C ILE A 246 14.06 3.37 0.45
N SER A 247 14.92 2.82 1.30
CA SER A 247 16.06 3.56 1.82
C SER A 247 17.02 3.98 0.69
N PRO A 248 17.72 5.11 0.81
CA PRO A 248 18.75 5.51 -0.18
C PRO A 248 19.79 4.43 -0.43
N GLU A 249 20.18 3.70 0.61
CA GLU A 249 21.13 2.59 0.54
C GLU A 249 20.58 1.41 -0.27
N GLY A 250 19.31 1.05 -0.04
CA GLY A 250 18.63 0.00 -0.80
C GLY A 250 18.43 0.38 -2.27
N ALA A 251 18.12 1.64 -2.56
CA ALA A 251 18.05 2.14 -3.94
C ALA A 251 19.42 2.04 -4.64
N ALA A 252 20.48 2.47 -3.97
CA ALA A 252 21.83 2.43 -4.51
C ALA A 252 22.33 0.98 -4.74
N ALA A 253 22.00 0.05 -3.84
CA ALA A 253 22.29 -1.37 -4.01
C ALA A 253 21.62 -1.97 -5.28
N ILE A 254 20.37 -1.60 -5.54
CA ILE A 254 19.59 -2.07 -6.69
C ILE A 254 20.07 -1.41 -7.99
N GLU A 255 20.21 -0.08 -8.02
CA GLU A 255 20.59 0.66 -9.22
C GLU A 255 22.05 0.39 -9.61
N GLY A 256 22.95 0.26 -8.63
CA GLY A 256 24.34 -0.10 -8.83
C GLY A 256 24.56 -1.57 -9.19
N LYS A 257 23.51 -2.41 -9.16
CA LYS A 257 23.59 -3.87 -9.32
C LYS A 257 24.70 -4.48 -8.45
N ILE A 258 24.84 -3.96 -7.24
CA ILE A 258 25.90 -4.34 -6.32
C ILE A 258 25.67 -5.78 -5.90
N ARG A 259 26.72 -6.64 -5.96
CA ARG A 259 26.63 -8.04 -5.53
C ARG A 259 26.35 -8.13 -4.03
N GLU A 260 25.76 -9.23 -3.59
CA GLU A 260 25.52 -9.48 -2.16
C GLU A 260 26.83 -9.44 -1.37
N GLY A 261 26.83 -8.75 -0.23
CA GLY A 261 28.01 -8.56 0.63
C GLY A 261 28.99 -7.46 0.20
N ALA A 262 28.83 -6.86 -0.99
CA ALA A 262 29.69 -5.75 -1.42
C ALA A 262 29.21 -4.40 -0.86
N LYS A 263 30.15 -3.54 -0.48
CA LYS A 263 29.87 -2.18 0.03
C LYS A 263 29.32 -1.29 -1.08
N VAL A 264 28.25 -0.57 -0.78
CA VAL A 264 27.66 0.41 -1.70
C VAL A 264 28.48 1.71 -1.67
N PRO A 265 28.87 2.28 -2.83
CA PRO A 265 29.59 3.56 -2.89
C PRO A 265 28.77 4.70 -2.27
N LYS A 266 29.42 5.57 -1.47
CA LYS A 266 28.75 6.68 -0.78
C LYS A 266 28.12 7.66 -1.76
N GLU A 267 28.82 7.96 -2.83
CA GLU A 267 28.39 8.89 -3.89
C GLU A 267 27.10 8.39 -4.56
N LEU A 268 26.97 7.07 -4.73
CA LEU A 268 25.77 6.48 -5.31
C LEU A 268 24.58 6.58 -4.35
N ILE A 269 24.81 6.46 -3.03
CA ILE A 269 23.76 6.63 -2.01
C ILE A 269 23.24 8.07 -2.04
N GLU A 270 24.12 9.07 -2.09
CA GLU A 270 23.73 10.48 -2.15
C GLU A 270 22.95 10.81 -3.43
N VAL A 271 23.42 10.32 -4.58
CA VAL A 271 22.70 10.45 -5.85
C VAL A 271 21.33 9.79 -5.80
N CYS A 272 21.21 8.62 -5.16
CA CYS A 272 19.91 7.96 -4.99
C CYS A 272 18.99 8.74 -4.04
N ALA A 273 19.52 9.27 -2.94
CA ALA A 273 18.75 10.08 -2.00
C ALA A 273 18.09 11.30 -2.69
N ASP A 274 18.83 12.00 -3.56
CA ASP A 274 18.28 13.11 -4.36
C ASP A 274 17.23 12.63 -5.37
N ARG A 275 17.55 11.58 -6.14
CA ARG A 275 16.66 11.07 -7.20
C ARG A 275 15.34 10.49 -6.68
N LEU A 276 15.32 10.02 -5.43
CA LEU A 276 14.11 9.50 -4.79
C LEU A 276 13.10 10.59 -4.44
N ARG A 277 13.51 11.88 -4.41
CA ARG A 277 12.65 13.02 -4.04
C ARG A 277 11.91 12.77 -2.71
N LEU A 278 12.69 12.40 -1.69
CA LEU A 278 12.22 11.89 -0.42
C LEU A 278 11.86 12.98 0.62
N THR A 279 12.15 14.25 0.35
CA THR A 279 12.02 15.33 1.34
C THR A 279 10.55 15.73 1.58
N ALA A 280 10.29 16.47 2.66
CA ALA A 280 8.95 16.99 2.94
C ALA A 280 8.40 17.89 1.83
N PHE A 281 9.24 18.74 1.24
CA PHE A 281 8.87 19.64 0.14
C PHE A 281 8.55 18.87 -1.16
N ASP A 282 9.35 17.85 -1.48
CA ASP A 282 9.08 16.97 -2.61
C ASP A 282 7.74 16.26 -2.46
N ASN A 283 7.48 15.70 -1.28
CA ASN A 283 6.25 15.00 -0.98
C ASN A 283 5.02 15.93 -1.00
N LEU A 284 5.16 17.18 -0.53
CA LEU A 284 4.10 18.18 -0.63
C LEU A 284 3.80 18.53 -2.09
N LYS A 285 4.84 18.77 -2.89
CA LYS A 285 4.73 19.05 -4.33
C LYS A 285 4.07 17.91 -5.10
N ASN A 286 4.40 16.67 -4.73
CA ASN A 286 3.83 15.46 -5.33
C ASN A 286 2.42 15.12 -4.78
N GLY A 287 1.91 15.89 -3.81
CA GLY A 287 0.59 15.65 -3.20
C GLY A 287 0.51 14.33 -2.44
N THR A 288 1.63 13.80 -1.96
CA THR A 288 1.67 12.59 -1.13
C THR A 288 1.41 12.91 0.34
N ILE A 289 1.62 14.16 0.74
CA ILE A 289 1.26 14.75 2.03
C ILE A 289 0.42 16.02 1.82
N ASP A 290 -0.25 16.48 2.88
CA ASP A 290 -1.15 17.63 2.84
C ASP A 290 -0.51 18.92 3.42
N ARG A 291 0.43 18.82 4.36
CA ARG A 291 1.11 19.98 4.96
C ARG A 291 2.44 19.62 5.62
N ILE A 292 3.36 20.60 5.67
CA ILE A 292 4.65 20.50 6.36
C ILE A 292 4.56 21.17 7.74
N ILE A 293 5.14 20.54 8.76
CA ILE A 293 5.36 21.12 10.08
C ILE A 293 6.82 21.57 10.16
N HIS A 294 7.04 22.87 10.40
CA HIS A 294 8.37 23.43 10.51
C HIS A 294 9.05 23.02 11.81
N GLU A 295 10.35 22.74 11.68
CA GLU A 295 11.22 22.33 12.78
C GLU A 295 12.24 23.42 13.06
N PRO A 296 12.84 23.45 14.26
CA PRO A 296 14.04 24.25 14.49
C PRO A 296 15.18 23.83 13.54
N PRO A 297 16.21 24.70 13.38
CA PRO A 297 17.38 24.39 12.57
C PRO A 297 18.00 23.05 12.95
N LEU A 298 18.35 22.26 11.93
CA LEU A 298 18.89 20.91 12.01
C LEU A 298 17.94 19.87 12.63
N GLY A 299 16.65 20.17 12.77
CA GLY A 299 15.64 19.24 13.23
C GLY A 299 15.41 19.26 14.75
N ALA A 300 14.16 18.98 15.15
CA ALA A 300 13.80 19.00 16.56
C ALA A 300 14.36 17.81 17.37
N ARG A 301 14.76 18.11 18.60
CA ARG A 301 15.27 17.21 19.64
C ARG A 301 14.24 17.08 20.76
N ARG A 302 14.58 16.30 21.79
CA ARG A 302 13.68 15.94 22.90
C ARG A 302 13.37 17.11 23.84
N ASP A 303 14.24 18.11 23.89
CA ASP A 303 14.14 19.30 24.72
C ASP A 303 13.54 20.51 23.98
N ASP A 304 13.13 20.35 22.71
CA ASP A 304 12.51 21.41 21.91
C ASP A 304 11.01 21.58 22.24
N PHE A 305 10.70 22.06 23.45
CA PHE A 305 9.32 22.26 23.92
C PHE A 305 8.44 23.13 23.01
N ASN A 306 9.05 24.13 22.35
CA ASN A 306 8.35 24.99 21.37
C ASN A 306 7.89 24.20 20.14
N PHE A 307 8.68 23.21 19.71
CA PHE A 307 8.29 22.33 18.61
C PHE A 307 7.10 21.46 19.01
N PHE A 308 7.10 20.89 20.22
CA PHE A 308 5.96 20.09 20.70
C PHE A 308 4.66 20.90 20.83
N ALA A 309 4.74 22.15 21.29
CA ALA A 309 3.59 23.06 21.31
C ALA A 309 3.04 23.33 19.89
N THR A 310 3.94 23.51 18.92
CA THR A 310 3.58 23.67 17.50
C THR A 310 2.95 22.40 16.94
N LEU A 311 3.54 21.23 17.22
CA LEU A 311 3.04 19.92 16.80
C LEU A 311 1.64 19.66 17.35
N ARG A 312 1.42 19.94 18.64
CA ARG A 312 0.10 19.84 19.28
C ARG A 312 -0.95 20.67 18.54
N SER A 313 -0.62 21.92 18.25
CA SER A 313 -1.49 22.85 17.53
C SER A 313 -1.83 22.34 16.11
N GLU A 314 -0.84 21.82 15.40
CA GLU A 314 -1.03 21.27 14.05
C GLU A 314 -1.85 19.98 14.03
N MET A 315 -1.66 19.07 14.99
CA MET A 315 -2.47 17.85 15.12
C MET A 315 -3.95 18.20 15.40
N ILE A 316 -4.20 19.13 16.32
CA ILE A 316 -5.55 19.64 16.61
C ILE A 316 -6.18 20.27 15.36
N ARG A 317 -5.45 21.17 14.68
CA ARG A 317 -5.91 21.86 13.47
C ARG A 317 -6.24 20.87 12.35
N ALA A 318 -5.41 19.86 12.14
CA ALA A 318 -5.64 18.83 11.13
C ALA A 318 -6.90 18.01 11.43
N THR A 319 -7.10 17.60 12.69
CA THR A 319 -8.30 16.85 13.07
C THR A 319 -9.56 17.68 12.96
N ASP A 320 -9.52 18.95 13.38
CA ASP A 320 -10.63 19.89 13.20
C ASP A 320 -10.96 20.05 11.71
N GLN A 321 -9.96 20.26 10.85
CA GLN A 321 -10.13 20.39 9.40
C GLN A 321 -10.82 19.17 8.78
N VAL A 322 -10.40 17.96 9.15
CA VAL A 322 -11.03 16.72 8.67
C VAL A 322 -12.48 16.65 9.11
N VAL A 323 -12.76 16.84 10.40
CA VAL A 323 -14.13 16.78 10.96
C VAL A 323 -15.03 17.81 10.29
N LEU A 324 -14.57 19.05 10.16
CA LEU A 324 -15.32 20.14 9.54
C LEU A 324 -15.63 19.89 8.07
N SER A 325 -14.72 19.25 7.34
CA SER A 325 -14.94 18.89 5.94
C SER A 325 -16.13 17.94 5.74
N THR A 326 -16.53 17.20 6.78
CA THR A 326 -17.66 16.25 6.74
C THR A 326 -19.02 16.90 7.02
N LYS A 327 -19.05 18.12 7.57
CA LYS A 327 -20.31 18.78 7.97
C LYS A 327 -21.01 19.39 6.74
N SER A 328 -22.35 19.29 6.67
CA SER A 328 -23.10 19.58 5.42
C SER A 328 -23.25 21.07 5.10
N PHE A 329 -23.04 21.94 6.07
CA PHE A 329 -23.35 23.35 5.91
C PHE A 329 -22.20 24.11 5.24
N ARG A 330 -22.52 24.79 4.13
CA ARG A 330 -21.72 25.85 3.51
C ARG A 330 -21.26 26.94 4.51
N ALA A 331 -21.90 27.04 5.69
CA ALA A 331 -21.61 28.04 6.73
C ALA A 331 -20.15 28.04 7.22
N PHE A 332 -19.48 26.88 7.26
CA PHE A 332 -18.09 26.82 7.71
C PHE A 332 -17.09 27.28 6.62
N ARG A 333 -17.43 27.05 5.35
CA ARG A 333 -16.67 27.53 4.19
C ARG A 333 -16.69 29.07 4.08
N THR A 334 -17.76 29.71 4.56
CA THR A 334 -17.90 31.17 4.68
C THR A 334 -17.13 31.74 5.88
N TRP A 335 -16.97 30.98 6.97
CA TRP A 335 -16.17 31.37 8.14
C TRP A 335 -14.65 31.26 7.88
N GLU A 336 -14.23 30.22 7.16
CA GLU A 336 -12.83 29.93 6.81
C GLU A 336 -12.24 30.92 5.79
N ILE A 337 -13.08 31.49 4.92
CA ILE A 337 -12.68 32.53 3.95
C ILE A 337 -12.56 33.92 4.62
N GLY A 338 -13.32 34.20 5.69
CA GLY A 338 -13.29 35.48 6.41
C GLY A 338 -12.04 35.72 7.28
N ARG A 339 -11.28 34.66 7.62
CA ARG A 339 -10.13 34.74 8.56
C ARG A 339 -8.75 34.81 7.87
N LYS A 340 -8.69 34.72 6.53
CA LYS A 340 -7.47 35.01 5.76
C LYS A 340 -7.25 36.53 5.65
N LYS A 341 -6.80 37.15 6.75
CA LYS A 341 -6.10 38.47 6.75
C LYS A 341 -5.40 38.83 8.08
N GLY A 342 -5.28 37.93 9.05
CA GLY A 342 -4.60 38.18 10.34
C GLY A 342 -3.40 37.25 10.56
N SER A 343 -2.34 37.78 11.17
CA SER A 343 -1.00 37.21 11.39
C SER A 343 -0.94 35.86 12.14
N ALA A 344 0.18 35.16 11.97
CA ALA A 344 0.39 33.73 12.22
C ALA A 344 0.74 33.31 13.66
N GLU A 345 0.48 34.15 14.67
CA GLU A 345 0.81 33.83 16.07
C GLU A 345 -0.47 33.89 16.94
N GLU A 346 -0.72 32.82 17.69
CA GLU A 346 -1.61 32.72 18.86
C GLU A 346 -3.15 32.70 18.72
N GLN A 347 -3.75 32.02 17.75
CA GLN A 347 -5.21 31.79 17.84
C GLN A 347 -5.59 30.32 17.78
N GLU A 348 -5.54 29.67 18.95
CA GLU A 348 -6.40 28.51 19.24
C GLU A 348 -7.82 28.85 18.75
N LEU A 349 -8.40 27.94 17.97
CA LEU A 349 -9.75 28.10 17.44
C LEU A 349 -10.71 28.33 18.62
N GLN A 350 -11.23 29.56 18.78
CA GLN A 350 -12.23 29.91 19.82
C GLN A 350 -13.61 29.28 19.57
N VAL A 351 -13.68 28.24 18.75
CA VAL A 351 -14.89 27.54 18.34
C VAL A 351 -14.70 26.06 18.69
N GLU A 352 -15.64 25.54 19.47
CA GLU A 352 -15.69 24.13 19.83
C GLU A 352 -16.04 23.29 18.59
N VAL A 353 -15.14 22.37 18.23
CA VAL A 353 -15.35 21.39 17.17
C VAL A 353 -15.45 20.01 17.82
N PRO A 354 -16.66 19.52 18.12
CA PRO A 354 -16.81 18.15 18.60
C PRO A 354 -16.37 17.19 17.51
N TRP A 355 -15.50 16.25 17.89
CA TRP A 355 -14.89 15.28 16.99
C TRP A 355 -15.79 14.07 16.71
N ASP A 356 -16.90 13.93 17.43
CA ASP A 356 -17.92 12.93 17.16
C ASP A 356 -18.59 13.16 15.81
N LEU A 357 -18.75 12.08 15.06
CA LEU A 357 -19.38 12.10 13.75
C LEU A 357 -20.70 11.35 13.76
N ASN A 358 -21.75 11.97 13.21
CA ASN A 358 -23.01 11.28 12.95
C ASN A 358 -22.92 10.39 11.70
N ARG A 359 -23.96 9.57 11.45
CA ARG A 359 -23.97 8.60 10.33
C ARG A 359 -23.77 9.23 8.94
N ASP A 360 -24.28 10.43 8.72
CA ASP A 360 -24.13 11.11 7.42
C ASP A 360 -22.75 11.75 7.27
N GLU A 361 -22.19 12.30 8.35
CA GLU A 361 -20.81 12.79 8.42
C GLU A 361 -19.81 11.66 8.17
N ILE A 362 -20.01 10.49 8.80
CA ILE A 362 -19.22 9.28 8.53
C ILE A 362 -19.29 8.89 7.05
N ARG A 363 -20.48 8.93 6.44
CA ARG A 363 -20.64 8.63 5.01
C ARG A 363 -19.84 9.62 4.14
N ARG A 364 -19.83 10.91 4.49
CA ARG A 364 -19.05 11.94 3.78
C ARG A 364 -17.55 11.76 3.99
N LEU A 365 -17.10 11.45 5.21
CA LEU A 365 -15.70 11.14 5.52
C LEU A 365 -15.18 10.01 4.64
N LEU A 366 -15.90 8.88 4.62
CA LEU A 366 -15.52 7.71 3.81
C LEU A 366 -15.47 8.03 2.31
N ALA A 367 -16.41 8.87 1.82
CA ALA A 367 -16.42 9.30 0.42
C ALA A 367 -15.25 10.25 0.10
N GLN A 368 -14.92 11.17 0.99
CA GLN A 368 -13.77 12.07 0.86
C GLN A 368 -12.46 11.31 0.88
N ARG A 369 -12.30 10.34 1.78
CA ARG A 369 -11.12 9.47 1.85
C ARG A 369 -10.93 8.66 0.59
N SER A 370 -11.99 8.02 0.10
CA SER A 370 -11.93 7.31 -1.18
C SER A 370 -11.52 8.24 -2.32
N LYS A 371 -12.17 9.41 -2.43
CA LYS A 371 -11.85 10.41 -3.44
C LYS A 371 -10.39 10.89 -3.34
N LYS A 372 -9.87 11.12 -2.14
CA LYS A 372 -8.49 11.53 -1.89
C LYS A 372 -7.53 10.52 -2.51
N TYR A 373 -7.57 9.26 -2.04
CA TYR A 373 -6.62 8.23 -2.47
C TYR A 373 -6.74 7.83 -3.94
N LEU A 374 -7.95 7.81 -4.50
CA LEU A 374 -8.13 7.54 -5.93
C LEU A 374 -7.54 8.65 -6.83
N ASN A 375 -7.48 9.90 -6.33
CA ASN A 375 -6.93 11.04 -7.06
C ASN A 375 -5.43 11.26 -6.85
N MET A 376 -4.79 10.52 -5.94
CA MET A 376 -3.35 10.64 -5.75
C MET A 376 -2.57 10.04 -6.94
N ALA A 377 -1.39 10.60 -7.19
CA ALA A 377 -0.44 10.16 -8.23
C ALA A 377 -0.98 10.14 -9.67
N LEU A 378 -2.04 10.90 -9.99
CA LEU A 378 -2.58 10.97 -11.36
C LEU A 378 -1.63 11.65 -12.36
N HIS A 379 -0.69 12.48 -11.89
CA HIS A 379 0.37 13.07 -12.70
C HIS A 379 1.56 12.12 -12.94
N GLY A 380 1.55 10.92 -12.33
CA GLY A 380 2.62 9.93 -12.42
C GLY A 380 2.67 9.15 -13.75
N TYR A 381 1.65 9.30 -14.60
CA TYR A 381 1.52 8.59 -15.87
C TYR A 381 0.95 9.51 -16.96
N THR A 382 1.06 9.09 -18.22
CA THR A 382 0.48 9.81 -19.37
C THR A 382 -0.61 8.99 -20.05
N GLY A 383 -1.43 9.62 -20.89
CA GLY A 383 -2.48 8.95 -21.65
C GLY A 383 -3.84 8.89 -20.96
N ALA A 384 -4.18 9.85 -20.09
CA ALA A 384 -5.57 10.02 -19.65
C ALA A 384 -6.47 10.37 -20.85
N PRO A 385 -7.76 9.95 -20.88
CA PRO A 385 -8.66 10.33 -21.96
C PRO A 385 -8.76 11.86 -22.01
N GLY A 386 -8.69 12.44 -23.21
CA GLY A 386 -8.90 13.88 -23.40
C GLY A 386 -10.27 14.34 -22.88
N ALA A 387 -10.45 15.64 -22.61
CA ALA A 387 -11.66 16.19 -21.99
C ALA A 387 -12.97 15.75 -22.68
N GLY A 388 -12.98 15.66 -24.02
CA GLY A 388 -14.14 15.16 -24.79
C GLY A 388 -14.39 13.65 -24.66
N ALA A 389 -13.34 12.84 -24.63
CA ALA A 389 -13.45 11.38 -24.42
C ALA A 389 -13.91 11.06 -22.99
N ASN A 390 -13.51 11.86 -21.99
CA ASN A 390 -13.99 11.75 -20.62
C ASN A 390 -15.49 12.05 -20.49
N LEU A 391 -16.02 13.05 -21.20
CA LEU A 391 -17.46 13.37 -21.16
C LEU A 391 -18.31 12.24 -21.79
N ILE A 392 -17.86 11.70 -22.92
CA ILE A 392 -18.49 10.55 -23.58
C ILE A 392 -18.38 9.32 -22.67
N HIS A 393 -17.21 9.03 -22.09
CA HIS A 393 -17.05 7.90 -21.18
C HIS A 393 -17.89 8.06 -19.90
N GLN A 394 -18.03 9.27 -19.36
CA GLN A 394 -18.85 9.55 -18.18
C GLN A 394 -20.36 9.37 -18.46
N THR A 395 -20.84 9.86 -19.61
CA THR A 395 -22.24 9.66 -20.02
C THR A 395 -22.54 8.19 -20.26
N TRP A 396 -21.70 7.47 -21.02
CA TRP A 396 -21.82 6.02 -21.23
C TRP A 396 -21.70 5.24 -19.91
N SER A 397 -20.77 5.60 -19.04
CA SER A 397 -20.62 5.03 -17.69
C SER A 397 -21.89 5.22 -16.85
N GLY A 398 -22.50 6.41 -16.92
CA GLY A 398 -23.77 6.71 -16.23
C GLY A 398 -24.91 5.84 -16.74
N VAL A 399 -25.05 5.73 -18.07
CA VAL A 399 -26.06 4.86 -18.70
C VAL A 399 -25.82 3.38 -18.37
N GLU A 400 -24.58 2.90 -18.44
CA GLU A 400 -24.22 1.53 -18.06
C GLU A 400 -24.52 1.27 -16.59
N LYS A 401 -24.20 2.22 -15.70
CA LYS A 401 -24.48 2.10 -14.27
C LYS A 401 -25.98 2.00 -14.03
N ILE A 402 -26.79 2.87 -14.66
CA ILE A 402 -28.26 2.79 -14.59
C ILE A 402 -28.74 1.43 -15.10
N TYR A 403 -28.24 0.98 -16.24
CA TYR A 403 -28.59 -0.32 -16.84
C TYR A 403 -28.27 -1.49 -15.90
N TYR A 404 -27.06 -1.57 -15.36
CA TYR A 404 -26.65 -2.65 -14.47
C TYR A 404 -27.29 -2.56 -13.08
N THR A 405 -27.60 -1.36 -12.58
CA THR A 405 -28.41 -1.17 -11.38
C THR A 405 -29.85 -1.64 -11.62
N LEU A 406 -30.49 -1.25 -12.71
CA LEU A 406 -31.85 -1.69 -13.02
C LEU A 406 -31.93 -3.21 -13.27
N ARG A 407 -30.98 -3.77 -14.04
CA ARG A 407 -30.92 -5.20 -14.37
C ARG A 407 -30.62 -6.09 -13.16
N TYR A 408 -29.71 -5.69 -12.28
CA TYR A 408 -29.25 -6.56 -11.19
C TYR A 408 -29.74 -6.14 -9.80
N ASP A 409 -30.00 -4.86 -9.52
CA ASP A 409 -30.48 -4.43 -8.19
C ASP A 409 -32.01 -4.35 -8.11
N ILE A 410 -32.69 -4.00 -9.21
CA ILE A 410 -34.16 -3.90 -9.21
C ILE A 410 -34.76 -5.23 -9.68
N LEU A 411 -34.48 -5.62 -10.93
CA LEU A 411 -35.12 -6.79 -11.55
C LEU A 411 -34.72 -8.11 -10.86
N LYS A 412 -33.45 -8.28 -10.47
CA LYS A 412 -32.98 -9.51 -9.84
C LYS A 412 -33.39 -9.61 -8.37
N ASN A 413 -33.41 -8.51 -7.62
CA ASN A 413 -33.90 -8.52 -6.24
C ASN A 413 -35.41 -8.77 -6.19
N HIS A 414 -36.20 -8.21 -7.12
CA HIS A 414 -37.62 -8.55 -7.25
C HIS A 414 -37.78 -10.03 -7.61
N LYS A 415 -36.99 -10.56 -8.56
CA LYS A 415 -37.04 -11.99 -8.91
C LYS A 415 -36.64 -12.88 -7.73
N ARG A 416 -35.65 -12.48 -6.91
CA ARG A 416 -35.21 -13.19 -5.69
C ARG A 416 -36.24 -13.10 -4.57
N GLN A 417 -36.85 -11.94 -4.33
CA GLN A 417 -37.95 -11.78 -3.38
C GLN A 417 -39.15 -12.63 -3.80
N VAL A 418 -39.52 -12.61 -5.08
CA VAL A 418 -40.58 -13.47 -5.62
C VAL A 418 -40.21 -14.95 -5.48
N HIS A 419 -38.97 -15.37 -5.77
CA HIS A 419 -38.54 -16.76 -5.56
C HIS A 419 -38.49 -17.15 -4.08
N LYS A 420 -38.09 -16.24 -3.19
CA LYS A 420 -38.04 -16.46 -1.76
C LYS A 420 -39.46 -16.56 -1.20
N VAL A 421 -40.37 -15.66 -1.58
CA VAL A 421 -41.80 -15.74 -1.24
C VAL A 421 -42.42 -17.02 -1.81
N ILE A 422 -42.13 -17.39 -3.06
CA ILE A 422 -42.61 -18.67 -3.63
C ILE A 422 -42.05 -19.87 -2.84
N LYS A 423 -40.78 -19.83 -2.43
CA LYS A 423 -40.13 -20.92 -1.68
C LYS A 423 -40.65 -21.01 -0.23
N ASP A 424 -40.80 -19.87 0.43
CA ASP A 424 -41.33 -19.77 1.79
C ASP A 424 -42.83 -20.14 1.81
N VAL A 425 -43.62 -19.72 0.83
CA VAL A 425 -45.04 -20.10 0.63
C VAL A 425 -45.19 -21.55 0.13
N SER A 426 -44.19 -22.12 -0.56
CA SER A 426 -44.19 -23.55 -0.88
C SER A 426 -43.86 -24.43 0.33
N GLY A 427 -43.20 -23.86 1.34
CA GLY A 427 -42.95 -24.49 2.63
C GLY A 427 -44.16 -24.41 3.57
N GLU A 428 -44.97 -23.36 3.46
CA GLU A 428 -46.19 -23.15 4.23
C GLU A 428 -47.41 -22.87 3.32
N GLY A 429 -48.15 -23.94 2.97
CA GLY A 429 -49.56 -23.86 2.57
C GLY A 429 -49.87 -23.26 1.19
N SER A 430 -50.12 -24.13 0.21
CA SER A 430 -50.88 -23.79 -1.00
C SER A 430 -52.32 -23.42 -0.62
N VAL A 431 -52.81 -22.23 -1.01
CA VAL A 431 -54.22 -21.95 -1.36
C VAL A 431 -54.45 -20.51 -1.87
N MET A 432 -53.56 -19.54 -1.63
CA MET A 432 -53.86 -18.12 -1.95
C MET A 432 -53.31 -17.56 -3.29
N LEU A 433 -53.03 -18.40 -4.30
CA LEU A 433 -52.27 -17.96 -5.49
C LEU A 433 -53.10 -17.40 -6.66
N ARG A 434 -54.44 -17.43 -6.60
CA ARG A 434 -55.30 -17.01 -7.72
C ARG A 434 -55.78 -15.55 -7.68
N ARG A 435 -55.70 -14.86 -6.54
CA ARG A 435 -56.16 -13.46 -6.40
C ARG A 435 -55.08 -12.41 -6.58
N ILE A 436 -53.80 -12.74 -6.35
CA ILE A 436 -52.69 -11.78 -6.37
C ILE A 436 -52.05 -11.67 -7.76
N THR A 437 -52.26 -12.65 -8.64
CA THR A 437 -51.67 -12.71 -9.99
C THR A 437 -52.50 -12.02 -11.09
N ALA A 438 -53.74 -11.59 -10.79
CA ALA A 438 -54.62 -10.94 -11.74
C ALA A 438 -54.11 -9.58 -12.30
N PRO A 439 -53.50 -8.67 -11.52
CA PRO A 439 -53.01 -7.40 -12.05
C PRO A 439 -51.68 -7.51 -12.82
N LEU A 440 -50.91 -8.59 -12.62
CA LEU A 440 -49.62 -8.80 -13.30
C LEU A 440 -49.77 -9.36 -14.72
N ASN A 441 -50.83 -10.11 -15.00
CA ASN A 441 -51.10 -10.64 -16.33
C ASN A 441 -51.60 -9.59 -17.33
N ALA A 442 -52.15 -8.46 -16.86
CA ALA A 442 -52.58 -7.36 -17.71
C ALA A 442 -51.41 -6.57 -18.33
N VAL A 443 -50.24 -6.60 -17.70
CA VAL A 443 -49.01 -5.94 -18.21
C VAL A 443 -48.25 -6.87 -19.17
N ALA A 444 -48.32 -8.19 -18.95
CA ALA A 444 -47.68 -9.18 -19.81
C ALA A 444 -48.33 -9.28 -21.22
N SER A 445 -49.63 -8.97 -21.34
CA SER A 445 -50.34 -8.96 -22.63
C SER A 445 -50.07 -7.72 -23.49
N PHE A 446 -49.44 -6.67 -22.94
CA PHE A 446 -49.11 -5.46 -23.70
C PHE A 446 -47.74 -5.55 -24.41
N TRP A 447 -46.90 -6.53 -24.03
CA TRP A 447 -45.54 -6.70 -24.54
C TRP A 447 -45.33 -8.01 -25.31
N SER A 448 -46.36 -8.85 -25.43
CA SER A 448 -46.30 -10.10 -26.17
C SER A 448 -47.06 -10.00 -27.48
N ASP A 449 -46.43 -9.36 -28.45
CA ASP A 449 -46.68 -9.72 -29.84
C ASP A 449 -45.35 -9.89 -30.59
N LYS A 450 -45.29 -10.99 -31.36
CA LYS A 450 -44.16 -11.52 -32.17
C LYS A 450 -42.92 -12.04 -31.44
N LYS A 451 -42.90 -13.37 -31.18
CA LYS A 451 -42.02 -14.38 -31.86
C LYS A 451 -41.92 -15.69 -31.06
N GLY A 452 -42.25 -16.79 -31.74
CA GLY A 452 -41.66 -18.14 -31.65
C GLY A 452 -41.29 -18.70 -30.27
N LYS A 453 -42.07 -19.70 -29.82
CA LYS A 453 -41.79 -20.60 -28.68
C LYS A 453 -40.34 -21.10 -28.68
N LYS A 454 -39.59 -20.80 -27.62
CA LYS A 454 -38.40 -21.58 -27.20
C LYS A 454 -38.78 -22.42 -25.97
N PRO A 455 -38.34 -23.69 -25.87
CA PRO A 455 -38.66 -24.52 -24.71
C PRO A 455 -37.87 -24.06 -23.48
N ALA A 456 -38.48 -24.25 -22.31
CA ALA A 456 -37.94 -23.88 -21.00
C ALA A 456 -36.67 -24.69 -20.65
N PRO A 457 -35.72 -24.13 -19.87
CA PRO A 457 -34.55 -24.87 -19.44
C PRO A 457 -34.94 -25.92 -18.39
N ARG A 458 -34.68 -27.20 -18.67
CA ARG A 458 -34.79 -28.28 -17.70
C ARG A 458 -33.66 -28.18 -16.68
N LEU A 459 -34.04 -28.22 -15.40
CA LEU A 459 -33.14 -28.46 -14.27
C LEU A 459 -32.51 -29.85 -14.42
N ILE A 460 -31.19 -29.94 -14.32
CA ILE A 460 -30.45 -31.22 -14.38
C ILE A 460 -30.21 -31.69 -12.95
N ALA A 461 -30.87 -32.80 -12.59
CA ALA A 461 -30.49 -33.68 -11.48
C ALA A 461 -29.54 -34.78 -12.01
N PRO A 462 -28.70 -35.40 -11.17
CA PRO A 462 -27.71 -36.36 -11.63
C PRO A 462 -28.35 -37.74 -11.80
N ALA A 463 -28.19 -38.36 -12.97
CA ALA A 463 -28.51 -39.76 -13.19
C ALA A 463 -27.48 -40.38 -14.15
N GLY A 464 -26.93 -41.53 -13.76
CA GLY A 464 -26.14 -42.38 -14.63
C GLY A 464 -26.99 -43.06 -15.70
N GLY A 465 -26.32 -43.56 -16.74
CA GLY A 465 -26.93 -44.38 -17.81
C GLY A 465 -26.58 -43.89 -19.22
N SER A 466 -25.53 -44.50 -19.77
CA SER A 466 -25.25 -44.79 -21.19
C SER A 466 -26.09 -44.11 -22.29
N GLY A 467 -25.42 -43.35 -23.16
CA GLY A 467 -25.90 -42.92 -24.48
C GLY A 467 -24.92 -41.95 -25.13
N GLU A 468 -24.41 -42.32 -26.30
CA GLU A 468 -23.23 -41.73 -26.98
C GLU A 468 -23.36 -40.26 -27.43
N ASN A 469 -22.18 -39.63 -27.52
CA ASN A 469 -21.83 -38.39 -28.23
C ASN A 469 -22.19 -37.03 -27.61
N GLY A 470 -21.59 -36.79 -26.44
CA GLY A 470 -21.01 -35.50 -26.09
C GLY A 470 -19.66 -35.73 -25.44
N ARG A 471 -18.57 -35.76 -26.22
CA ARG A 471 -17.21 -35.83 -25.67
C ARG A 471 -17.06 -34.71 -24.63
N ILE A 472 -16.95 -35.07 -23.36
CA ILE A 472 -16.25 -34.24 -22.39
C ILE A 472 -14.82 -34.23 -22.92
N VAL A 473 -14.47 -33.16 -23.63
CA VAL A 473 -13.11 -32.95 -24.14
C VAL A 473 -12.19 -33.02 -22.94
N ASP A 474 -11.35 -34.04 -22.92
CA ASP A 474 -10.27 -34.17 -21.96
C ASP A 474 -9.46 -32.86 -22.00
N PRO A 475 -9.12 -32.21 -20.88
CA PRO A 475 -8.26 -31.02 -20.88
C PRO A 475 -6.93 -31.20 -21.63
N LEU A 476 -6.56 -32.44 -21.95
CA LEU A 476 -5.40 -32.84 -22.75
C LEU A 476 -5.65 -32.93 -24.27
N GLU A 477 -6.89 -32.89 -24.78
CA GLU A 477 -7.17 -32.72 -26.22
C GLU A 477 -7.01 -31.24 -26.62
N LEU A 478 -5.79 -30.73 -26.44
CA LEU A 478 -5.26 -29.42 -26.80
C LEU A 478 -4.82 -29.45 -28.29
N THR A 479 -5.71 -29.78 -29.24
CA THR A 479 -5.33 -29.82 -30.67
C THR A 479 -5.29 -28.44 -31.33
N ASP A 480 -5.82 -27.40 -30.67
CA ASP A 480 -6.00 -26.03 -31.22
C ASP A 480 -5.35 -24.94 -30.35
N THR A 481 -4.36 -25.32 -29.55
CA THR A 481 -3.86 -24.50 -28.44
C THR A 481 -2.51 -23.91 -28.69
N TYR A 482 -2.26 -22.77 -28.07
CA TYR A 482 -1.01 -22.07 -28.24
C TYR A 482 0.13 -22.82 -27.57
N THR A 483 1.05 -23.31 -28.38
CA THR A 483 2.33 -23.85 -27.96
C THR A 483 3.35 -22.73 -27.80
N SER A 484 4.13 -22.78 -26.72
CA SER A 484 5.20 -21.81 -26.49
C SER A 484 6.25 -21.93 -27.60
N PRO A 485 6.79 -20.81 -28.13
CA PRO A 485 7.90 -20.86 -29.08
C PRO A 485 9.14 -21.57 -28.55
N LEU A 486 9.29 -21.68 -27.21
CA LEU A 486 10.36 -22.44 -26.56
C LEU A 486 10.34 -23.92 -26.96
N ALA A 487 9.17 -24.48 -27.31
CA ALA A 487 9.04 -25.86 -27.75
C ALA A 487 9.74 -26.15 -29.09
N ASN A 488 10.16 -25.11 -29.84
CA ASN A 488 10.91 -25.30 -31.09
C ASN A 488 12.42 -25.50 -30.87
N GLU A 489 12.91 -25.37 -29.64
CA GLU A 489 14.32 -25.64 -29.32
C GLU A 489 14.54 -27.15 -29.11
N ASP A 490 15.20 -27.82 -30.05
CA ASP A 490 15.57 -29.23 -29.93
C ASP A 490 16.79 -29.41 -29.01
N ARG A 491 16.53 -29.47 -27.70
CA ARG A 491 17.54 -29.78 -26.67
C ARG A 491 16.88 -30.33 -25.41
N THR A 492 17.69 -30.88 -24.52
CA THR A 492 17.26 -31.29 -23.19
C THR A 492 17.59 -30.23 -22.13
N VAL A 493 16.83 -30.24 -21.04
CA VAL A 493 17.08 -29.41 -19.86
C VAL A 493 16.92 -30.24 -18.59
N SER A 494 17.87 -30.12 -17.67
CA SER A 494 17.79 -30.77 -16.36
C SER A 494 16.87 -30.00 -15.43
N CYS A 495 16.02 -30.73 -14.69
CA CYS A 495 15.15 -30.12 -13.70
C CYS A 495 15.97 -29.52 -12.53
N PRO A 496 15.66 -28.30 -12.04
CA PRO A 496 16.31 -27.73 -10.86
C PRO A 496 16.19 -28.62 -9.60
N ASN A 497 15.17 -29.48 -9.54
CA ASN A 497 14.97 -30.40 -8.43
C ASN A 497 15.46 -31.84 -8.73
N ALA A 498 16.24 -32.05 -9.80
CA ALA A 498 16.71 -33.37 -10.19
C ALA A 498 17.50 -34.06 -9.07
N ALA A 499 18.40 -33.34 -8.39
CA ALA A 499 19.17 -33.87 -7.26
C ALA A 499 18.29 -34.33 -6.09
N LYS A 500 17.08 -33.76 -5.92
CA LYS A 500 16.19 -34.06 -4.81
C LYS A 500 15.18 -35.18 -5.12
N TYR A 501 14.70 -35.25 -6.36
CA TYR A 501 13.63 -36.19 -6.74
C TYR A 501 14.03 -37.20 -7.83
N GLY A 502 15.30 -37.22 -8.26
CA GLY A 502 15.76 -38.11 -9.32
C GLY A 502 15.11 -37.82 -10.67
N CYS A 503 14.83 -36.55 -10.98
CA CYS A 503 14.20 -36.18 -12.25
C CYS A 503 15.11 -36.53 -13.43
N LYS A 504 14.51 -37.09 -14.48
CA LYS A 504 15.18 -37.27 -15.78
C LYS A 504 15.38 -35.92 -16.47
N ASP A 505 16.31 -35.88 -17.41
CA ASP A 505 16.43 -34.75 -18.33
C ASP A 505 15.16 -34.66 -19.19
N LEU A 506 14.66 -33.44 -19.35
CA LEU A 506 13.39 -33.16 -20.02
C LEU A 506 13.68 -32.65 -21.43
N TRP A 507 13.05 -33.25 -22.44
CA TRP A 507 13.12 -32.73 -23.81
C TRP A 507 12.23 -31.49 -23.94
N ILE A 508 12.81 -30.38 -24.41
CA ILE A 508 12.14 -29.08 -24.42
C ILE A 508 10.85 -29.04 -25.27
N PRO A 509 10.80 -29.67 -26.47
CA PRO A 509 9.58 -29.74 -27.27
C PRO A 509 8.41 -30.33 -26.49
N ASP A 510 8.60 -31.47 -25.83
CA ASP A 510 7.55 -32.08 -25.00
C ASP A 510 7.23 -31.24 -23.76
N LEU A 511 8.27 -30.72 -23.10
CA LEU A 511 8.13 -29.94 -21.87
C LEU A 511 7.18 -28.76 -22.08
N TYR A 512 7.38 -27.96 -23.13
CA TYR A 512 6.54 -26.77 -23.39
C TYR A 512 5.40 -27.01 -24.37
N GLY A 513 5.45 -28.07 -25.17
CA GLY A 513 4.40 -28.50 -26.09
C GLY A 513 3.26 -29.22 -25.39
N GLU A 514 3.58 -30.30 -24.70
CA GLU A 514 2.57 -31.21 -24.13
C GLU A 514 2.37 -30.97 -22.64
N PHE A 515 3.46 -30.71 -21.90
CA PHE A 515 3.41 -30.63 -20.43
C PHE A 515 3.25 -29.21 -19.87
N ALA A 516 3.01 -28.21 -20.73
CA ALA A 516 2.81 -26.81 -20.31
C ALA A 516 3.94 -26.27 -19.42
N GLY A 517 5.19 -26.67 -19.66
CA GLY A 517 6.36 -26.31 -18.87
C GLY A 517 6.38 -26.95 -17.48
N VAL A 518 5.72 -28.09 -17.27
CA VAL A 518 5.68 -28.80 -15.99
C VAL A 518 6.51 -30.09 -16.08
N CYS A 519 7.47 -30.25 -15.18
CA CYS A 519 8.24 -31.49 -15.05
C CYS A 519 7.31 -32.65 -14.65
N GLU A 520 7.31 -33.72 -15.43
CA GLU A 520 6.46 -34.89 -15.20
C GLU A 520 6.80 -35.61 -13.88
N THR A 521 8.09 -35.66 -13.50
CA THR A 521 8.54 -36.40 -12.30
C THR A 521 8.19 -35.67 -11.01
N CYS A 522 8.62 -34.41 -10.85
CA CYS A 522 8.48 -33.68 -9.58
C CYS A 522 7.38 -32.60 -9.59
N GLY A 523 6.78 -32.32 -10.75
CA GLY A 523 5.80 -31.25 -10.92
C GLY A 523 6.40 -29.84 -10.78
N HIS A 524 7.70 -29.65 -10.97
CA HIS A 524 8.31 -28.32 -11.04
C HIS A 524 7.79 -27.57 -12.27
N HIS A 525 7.41 -26.31 -12.08
CA HIS A 525 6.90 -25.47 -13.15
C HIS A 525 8.02 -24.55 -13.62
N PHE A 526 8.46 -24.74 -14.85
CA PHE A 526 9.40 -23.86 -15.51
C PHE A 526 8.70 -22.54 -15.88
N PRO A 527 9.41 -21.40 -15.89
CA PRO A 527 8.85 -20.14 -16.34
C PRO A 527 8.28 -20.25 -17.74
N LEU A 528 7.09 -19.68 -17.96
CA LEU A 528 6.44 -19.58 -19.25
C LEU A 528 6.13 -18.13 -19.57
N GLU A 529 6.07 -17.79 -20.85
CA GLU A 529 5.71 -16.46 -21.30
C GLU A 529 4.23 -16.14 -21.01
N HIS A 530 3.95 -14.85 -20.80
CA HIS A 530 2.61 -14.39 -20.45
C HIS A 530 1.56 -14.72 -21.52
N GLN A 531 1.97 -14.82 -22.78
CA GLN A 531 1.12 -15.14 -23.94
C GLN A 531 0.51 -16.54 -23.83
N TRP A 532 1.24 -17.49 -23.24
CA TRP A 532 0.72 -18.84 -23.00
C TRP A 532 -0.54 -18.79 -22.13
N TYR A 533 -0.52 -17.99 -21.07
CA TYR A 533 -1.67 -17.83 -20.19
C TYR A 533 -2.84 -17.12 -20.86
N LEU A 534 -2.56 -16.08 -21.66
CA LEU A 534 -3.61 -15.35 -22.38
C LEU A 534 -4.39 -16.28 -23.33
N LYS A 535 -3.70 -17.22 -23.99
CA LYS A 535 -4.33 -18.08 -25.01
C LYS A 535 -4.90 -19.38 -24.45
N ASN A 536 -4.32 -19.92 -23.36
CA ASN A 536 -4.73 -21.22 -22.81
C ASN A 536 -5.70 -21.12 -21.61
N ILE A 537 -5.70 -20.01 -20.86
CA ILE A 537 -6.58 -19.88 -19.69
C ILE A 537 -7.96 -19.32 -20.03
N PHE A 538 -8.06 -18.43 -21.01
CA PHE A 538 -9.31 -17.75 -21.38
C PHE A 538 -9.94 -18.35 -22.65
N ASP A 539 -11.24 -18.15 -22.82
CA ASP A 539 -11.96 -18.66 -24.00
C ASP A 539 -11.41 -18.01 -25.29
N PRO A 540 -11.26 -18.78 -26.38
CA PRO A 540 -10.80 -18.25 -27.66
C PRO A 540 -11.61 -17.02 -28.11
N GLY A 541 -10.90 -15.98 -28.58
CA GLY A 541 -11.51 -14.73 -29.06
C GLY A 541 -12.20 -13.86 -28.00
N SER A 542 -12.12 -14.22 -26.71
CA SER A 542 -12.83 -13.49 -25.64
C SER A 542 -12.09 -12.27 -25.11
N ILE A 543 -10.77 -12.18 -25.33
CA ILE A 543 -9.92 -11.13 -24.77
C ILE A 543 -10.15 -9.80 -25.49
N ARG A 544 -10.49 -8.76 -24.71
CA ARG A 544 -10.54 -7.38 -25.20
C ARG A 544 -9.82 -6.45 -24.23
N PHE A 545 -8.66 -5.96 -24.65
CA PHE A 545 -7.85 -5.02 -23.84
C PHE A 545 -8.55 -3.66 -23.71
N PHE A 546 -8.34 -3.02 -22.57
CA PHE A 546 -8.74 -1.63 -22.30
C PHE A 546 -7.64 -0.95 -21.49
N ASN A 547 -7.68 0.38 -21.40
CA ASN A 547 -6.63 1.21 -20.79
C ASN A 547 -5.24 1.02 -21.44
N GLY A 548 -5.20 0.79 -22.76
CA GLY A 548 -3.94 0.64 -23.50
C GLY A 548 -3.17 1.96 -23.60
N GLU A 549 -3.90 3.08 -23.56
CA GLU A 549 -3.43 4.45 -23.64
C GLU A 549 -2.62 4.90 -22.40
N ILE A 550 -2.95 4.37 -21.22
CA ILE A 550 -2.24 4.72 -19.98
C ILE A 550 -0.81 4.18 -20.06
N THR A 551 0.15 5.09 -19.91
CA THR A 551 1.56 4.87 -20.21
C THR A 551 2.42 5.20 -19.00
N SER A 552 3.34 4.29 -18.65
CA SER A 552 4.31 4.51 -17.58
C SER A 552 5.21 5.71 -17.91
N GLY A 553 5.33 6.64 -16.95
CA GLY A 553 6.08 7.88 -17.08
C GLY A 553 7.32 7.93 -16.19
N ASN A 554 7.99 9.08 -16.22
CA ASN A 554 9.12 9.41 -15.35
C ASN A 554 8.83 10.69 -14.55
N PRO A 555 7.87 10.66 -13.60
CA PRO A 555 7.36 11.86 -12.95
C PRO A 555 8.40 12.60 -12.08
N LEU A 556 9.42 11.89 -11.59
CA LEU A 556 10.48 12.47 -10.78
C LEU A 556 11.68 12.98 -11.59
N GLY A 557 11.69 12.76 -12.92
CA GLY A 557 12.86 13.06 -13.76
C GLY A 557 14.06 12.19 -13.43
N TYR A 558 13.83 10.94 -13.01
CA TYR A 558 14.87 9.98 -12.65
C TYR A 558 15.81 9.74 -13.84
N THR A 559 17.10 10.00 -13.66
CA THR A 559 18.09 9.96 -14.75
C THR A 559 18.17 8.57 -15.41
N GLY A 560 18.19 8.54 -16.75
CA GLY A 560 18.28 7.29 -17.51
C GLY A 560 17.04 6.41 -17.45
N PHE A 561 15.96 6.84 -16.77
CA PHE A 561 14.76 6.00 -16.62
C PHE A 561 13.84 6.09 -17.84
N THR A 562 13.76 7.24 -18.49
CA THR A 562 12.96 7.43 -19.70
C THR A 562 13.40 6.49 -20.83
N GLU A 563 14.70 6.37 -21.07
CA GLU A 563 15.28 5.47 -22.07
C GLU A 563 14.99 4.00 -21.72
N ARG A 564 15.12 3.63 -20.43
CA ARG A 564 14.77 2.28 -19.93
C ARG A 564 13.29 1.95 -20.13
N LEU A 565 12.40 2.92 -20.00
CA LEU A 565 10.97 2.76 -20.30
C LEU A 565 10.74 2.57 -21.80
N GLU A 566 11.35 3.37 -22.66
CA GLU A 566 11.21 3.26 -24.11
C GLU A 566 11.71 1.91 -24.64
N VAL A 567 12.83 1.40 -24.11
CA VAL A 567 13.31 0.04 -24.41
C VAL A 567 12.26 -1.01 -24.03
N SER A 568 11.65 -0.87 -22.86
CA SER A 568 10.61 -1.80 -22.39
C SER A 568 9.34 -1.73 -23.25
N LYS A 569 8.94 -0.53 -23.68
CA LYS A 569 7.80 -0.33 -24.59
C LYS A 569 8.06 -0.93 -25.97
N LYS A 570 9.24 -0.68 -26.56
CA LYS A 570 9.63 -1.25 -27.85
C LYS A 570 9.70 -2.78 -27.80
N LYS A 571 10.28 -3.34 -26.73
CA LYS A 571 10.39 -4.80 -26.54
C LYS A 571 9.02 -5.48 -26.42
N THR A 572 8.08 -4.87 -25.70
CA THR A 572 6.80 -5.51 -25.37
C THR A 572 5.64 -5.09 -26.28
N GLY A 573 5.77 -4.00 -27.04
CA GLY A 573 4.67 -3.38 -27.76
C GLY A 573 3.58 -2.81 -26.86
N ARG A 574 3.88 -2.57 -25.57
CA ARG A 574 2.92 -2.13 -24.56
C ARG A 574 3.44 -0.92 -23.79
N ASN A 575 2.50 -0.10 -23.32
CA ASN A 575 2.80 1.16 -22.65
C ASN A 575 3.10 1.05 -21.14
N SER A 576 2.84 -0.09 -20.51
CA SER A 576 3.00 -0.31 -19.06
C SER A 576 3.12 -1.79 -18.70
N GLY A 577 3.54 -2.11 -17.47
CA GLY A 577 3.66 -3.49 -16.96
C GLY A 577 2.39 -4.14 -16.43
N ASN A 578 1.24 -3.49 -16.57
CA ASN A 578 -0.08 -4.06 -16.24
C ASN A 578 -0.97 -4.12 -17.49
N MET A 579 -1.49 -5.30 -17.79
CA MET A 579 -2.48 -5.52 -18.84
C MET A 579 -3.87 -5.65 -18.24
N THR A 580 -4.82 -4.83 -18.69
CA THR A 580 -6.21 -4.89 -18.26
C THR A 580 -7.10 -5.28 -19.42
N PHE A 581 -7.94 -6.30 -19.24
CA PHE A 581 -8.78 -6.83 -20.31
C PHE A 581 -10.07 -7.49 -19.81
N HIS A 582 -11.08 -7.48 -20.67
CA HIS A 582 -12.23 -8.37 -20.57
C HIS A 582 -11.81 -9.76 -21.03
N ALA A 583 -12.30 -10.79 -20.36
CA ALA A 583 -12.14 -12.17 -20.81
C ALA A 583 -13.38 -13.00 -20.46
N ARG A 584 -13.42 -14.23 -20.99
CA ARG A 584 -14.42 -15.23 -20.64
C ARG A 584 -13.73 -16.52 -20.24
N ILE A 585 -14.27 -17.22 -19.24
CA ILE A 585 -13.82 -18.56 -18.85
C ILE A 585 -15.04 -19.45 -18.77
N ASN A 586 -15.12 -20.43 -19.67
CA ASN A 586 -16.24 -21.35 -19.80
C ASN A 586 -17.60 -20.61 -19.79
N GLY A 587 -17.70 -19.52 -20.55
CA GLY A 587 -18.92 -18.71 -20.62
C GLY A 587 -19.03 -17.58 -19.58
N ILE A 588 -18.29 -17.62 -18.47
CA ILE A 588 -18.35 -16.60 -17.40
C ILE A 588 -17.52 -15.38 -17.79
N GLN A 589 -18.16 -14.19 -17.84
CA GLN A 589 -17.48 -12.93 -18.13
C GLN A 589 -16.72 -12.42 -16.91
N ILE A 590 -15.43 -12.13 -17.08
CA ILE A 590 -14.56 -11.65 -16.02
C ILE A 590 -13.79 -10.40 -16.47
N ILE A 591 -13.32 -9.63 -15.48
CA ILE A 591 -12.33 -8.57 -15.68
C ILE A 591 -10.99 -9.08 -15.13
N VAL A 592 -9.93 -8.88 -15.89
CA VAL A 592 -8.59 -9.32 -15.51
C VAL A 592 -7.63 -8.13 -15.48
N SER A 593 -6.83 -8.06 -14.43
CA SER A 593 -5.61 -7.24 -14.38
C SER A 593 -4.42 -8.18 -14.26
N MET A 594 -3.48 -8.07 -15.18
CA MET A 594 -2.33 -8.96 -15.28
C MET A 594 -1.01 -8.20 -15.19
N LEU A 595 -0.26 -8.43 -14.11
CA LEU A 595 1.12 -7.95 -13.97
C LEU A 595 2.07 -8.97 -14.60
N TYR A 596 2.92 -8.54 -15.53
CA TYR A 596 3.76 -9.45 -16.33
C TYR A 596 5.23 -9.05 -16.35
N SER A 597 6.11 -10.04 -16.50
CA SER A 597 7.56 -9.89 -16.33
C SER A 597 8.24 -9.00 -17.37
N ASP A 598 7.79 -9.05 -18.62
CA ASP A 598 8.60 -8.56 -19.74
C ASP A 598 8.73 -7.02 -19.76
N PHE A 599 7.80 -6.35 -19.09
CA PHE A 599 7.88 -4.93 -18.81
C PHE A 599 8.40 -4.72 -17.39
N ARG A 600 9.70 -4.47 -17.28
CA ARG A 600 10.35 -4.06 -16.02
C ARG A 600 10.09 -5.04 -14.85
N ASN A 601 10.02 -6.35 -15.09
CA ASN A 601 9.71 -7.38 -14.09
C ASN A 601 8.36 -7.16 -13.38
N GLY A 602 7.39 -6.53 -14.05
CA GLY A 602 6.06 -6.27 -13.48
C GLY A 602 6.09 -5.35 -12.26
N THR A 603 7.05 -4.41 -12.18
CA THR A 603 7.06 -3.41 -11.11
C THR A 603 5.89 -2.45 -11.24
N VAL A 604 5.27 -2.14 -10.12
CA VAL A 604 4.05 -1.32 -10.05
C VAL A 604 4.42 0.13 -9.78
N GLY A 605 4.14 1.00 -10.76
CA GLY A 605 4.15 2.46 -10.61
C GLY A 605 2.74 3.03 -10.76
N SER A 606 2.68 4.35 -10.95
CA SER A 606 1.44 5.12 -11.03
C SER A 606 0.53 4.68 -12.18
N ALA A 607 1.11 4.32 -13.33
CA ALA A 607 0.38 3.80 -14.48
C ALA A 607 -0.25 2.43 -14.20
N GLU A 608 0.53 1.49 -13.64
CA GLU A 608 0.05 0.16 -13.31
C GLU A 608 -1.03 0.18 -12.22
N GLY A 609 -0.85 1.03 -11.20
CA GLY A 609 -1.83 1.26 -10.14
C GLY A 609 -3.12 1.88 -10.66
N GLU A 610 -3.04 2.89 -11.52
CA GLU A 610 -4.24 3.47 -12.16
C GLU A 610 -5.00 2.45 -13.00
N LYS A 611 -4.29 1.67 -13.85
CA LYS A 611 -4.92 0.59 -14.63
C LYS A 611 -5.66 -0.39 -13.74
N PHE A 612 -5.03 -0.78 -12.63
CA PHE A 612 -5.61 -1.69 -11.66
C PHE A 612 -6.88 -1.11 -11.01
N VAL A 613 -6.83 0.16 -10.57
CA VAL A 613 -7.98 0.88 -10.01
C VAL A 613 -9.14 0.95 -11.02
N GLN A 614 -8.87 1.36 -12.26
CA GLN A 614 -9.88 1.44 -13.29
C GLN A 614 -10.48 0.07 -13.62
N ALA A 615 -9.69 -1.01 -13.61
CA ALA A 615 -10.18 -2.37 -13.76
C ALA A 615 -11.10 -2.80 -12.61
N CYS A 616 -10.76 -2.47 -11.35
CA CYS A 616 -11.62 -2.70 -10.19
C CYS A 616 -12.96 -1.95 -10.34
N MET A 617 -12.90 -0.67 -10.71
CA MET A 617 -14.09 0.18 -10.90
C MET A 617 -14.96 -0.30 -12.06
N LEU A 618 -14.35 -0.79 -13.14
CA LEU A 618 -15.07 -1.41 -14.25
C LEU A 618 -15.74 -2.72 -13.84
N ALA A 619 -15.03 -3.58 -13.08
CA ALA A 619 -15.57 -4.82 -12.55
C ALA A 619 -16.76 -4.56 -11.60
N LYS A 620 -16.67 -3.54 -10.75
CA LYS A 620 -17.76 -3.04 -9.89
C LYS A 620 -18.96 -2.59 -10.73
N ARG A 621 -18.74 -1.72 -11.72
CA ARG A 621 -19.80 -1.16 -12.58
C ARG A 621 -20.51 -2.23 -13.40
N LYS A 622 -19.74 -3.13 -14.03
CA LYS A 622 -20.25 -4.22 -14.90
C LYS A 622 -20.74 -5.43 -14.11
N LYS A 623 -20.60 -5.41 -12.79
CA LYS A 623 -20.98 -6.50 -11.88
C LYS A 623 -20.34 -7.84 -12.25
N ARG A 624 -19.02 -7.84 -12.49
CA ARG A 624 -18.25 -9.03 -12.91
C ARG A 624 -17.23 -9.46 -11.84
N PRO A 625 -16.83 -10.75 -11.80
CA PRO A 625 -15.67 -11.20 -11.04
C PRO A 625 -14.40 -10.49 -11.52
N PHE A 626 -13.48 -10.26 -10.59
CA PHE A 626 -12.21 -9.63 -10.85
C PHE A 626 -11.06 -10.59 -10.51
N LEU A 627 -10.20 -10.83 -11.49
CA LEU A 627 -8.99 -11.64 -11.35
C LEU A 627 -7.76 -10.73 -11.43
N ALA A 628 -6.94 -10.72 -10.38
CA ALA A 628 -5.58 -10.23 -10.46
C ALA A 628 -4.63 -11.41 -10.72
N TYR A 629 -4.17 -11.53 -11.95
CA TYR A 629 -3.20 -12.55 -12.33
C TYR A 629 -1.78 -11.99 -12.27
N VAL A 630 -0.96 -12.52 -11.36
CA VAL A 630 0.38 -12.01 -11.10
C VAL A 630 1.37 -12.97 -11.73
N HIS A 631 1.65 -12.74 -13.02
CA HIS A 631 2.67 -13.52 -13.73
C HIS A 631 4.03 -13.26 -13.11
N THR A 632 4.36 -12.01 -12.81
CA THR A 632 5.49 -11.61 -11.95
C THR A 632 5.25 -10.21 -11.41
N THR A 633 5.71 -9.93 -10.19
CA THR A 633 5.90 -8.56 -9.73
C THR A 633 7.17 -8.44 -8.90
N GLY A 634 8.04 -7.53 -9.33
CA GLY A 634 9.26 -7.14 -8.60
C GLY A 634 9.01 -6.15 -7.46
N GLY A 635 7.77 -5.76 -7.19
CA GLY A 635 7.41 -4.79 -6.15
C GLY A 635 7.05 -3.42 -6.69
N ILE A 636 7.13 -2.41 -5.81
CA ILE A 636 6.88 -1.01 -6.16
C ILE A 636 8.06 -0.43 -6.94
N ARG A 637 7.76 0.38 -7.94
CA ARG A 637 8.74 1.02 -8.82
C ARG A 637 9.50 2.13 -8.11
N ILE A 638 10.76 1.86 -7.80
CA ILE A 638 11.64 2.77 -7.04
C ILE A 638 11.84 4.11 -7.75
N GLN A 639 11.92 4.12 -9.08
CA GLN A 639 12.19 5.33 -9.86
C GLN A 639 11.03 6.35 -9.85
N GLU A 640 9.87 5.97 -9.34
CA GLU A 640 8.74 6.89 -9.09
C GLU A 640 8.69 7.38 -7.63
N GLY A 641 9.62 6.97 -6.78
CA GLY A 641 9.69 7.36 -5.37
C GLY A 641 8.37 7.12 -4.65
N THR A 642 7.95 8.10 -3.84
CA THR A 642 6.71 8.00 -3.06
C THR A 642 5.45 7.81 -3.91
N LEU A 643 5.41 8.30 -5.16
CA LEU A 643 4.25 8.08 -6.04
C LEU A 643 3.97 6.58 -6.26
N GLY A 644 5.02 5.76 -6.26
CA GLY A 644 4.90 4.31 -6.27
C GLY A 644 4.30 3.75 -4.98
N VAL A 645 4.74 4.23 -3.81
CA VAL A 645 4.25 3.76 -2.50
C VAL A 645 2.75 4.01 -2.34
N ILE A 646 2.28 5.18 -2.79
CA ILE A 646 0.86 5.56 -2.74
C ILE A 646 -0.04 4.60 -3.52
N GLN A 647 0.50 3.84 -4.48
CA GLN A 647 -0.29 2.81 -5.17
C GLN A 647 -0.78 1.72 -4.22
N MET A 648 -0.09 1.48 -3.10
CA MET A 648 -0.52 0.52 -2.07
C MET A 648 -1.89 0.89 -1.48
N PRO A 649 -2.08 2.05 -0.81
CA PRO A 649 -3.40 2.45 -0.32
C PRO A 649 -4.39 2.77 -1.44
N LYS A 650 -3.96 3.36 -2.56
CA LYS A 650 -4.83 3.70 -3.70
C LYS A 650 -5.51 2.46 -4.31
N CYS A 651 -4.73 1.43 -4.65
CA CYS A 651 -5.28 0.18 -5.18
C CYS A 651 -6.11 -0.57 -4.13
N THR A 652 -5.67 -0.58 -2.86
CA THR A 652 -6.41 -1.25 -1.78
C THR A 652 -7.77 -0.59 -1.54
N MET A 653 -7.88 0.73 -1.66
CA MET A 653 -9.16 1.46 -1.63
C MET A 653 -10.11 0.98 -2.74
N ALA A 654 -9.62 0.84 -3.97
CA ALA A 654 -10.42 0.33 -5.09
C ALA A 654 -10.85 -1.13 -4.91
N VAL A 655 -9.96 -1.99 -4.39
CA VAL A 655 -10.31 -3.38 -4.03
C VAL A 655 -11.39 -3.40 -2.96
N ARG A 656 -11.23 -2.60 -1.90
CA ARG A 656 -12.23 -2.52 -0.82
C ARG A 656 -13.59 -2.10 -1.36
N GLU A 657 -13.63 -1.08 -2.20
CA GLU A 657 -14.85 -0.60 -2.83
C GLU A 657 -15.53 -1.62 -3.74
N TYR A 658 -14.74 -2.46 -4.41
CA TYR A 658 -15.23 -3.54 -5.25
C TYR A 658 -15.79 -4.71 -4.41
N ILE A 659 -15.08 -5.12 -3.35
CA ILE A 659 -15.52 -6.19 -2.45
C ILE A 659 -16.78 -5.78 -1.68
N ASP A 660 -16.81 -4.56 -1.12
CA ASP A 660 -17.98 -4.05 -0.38
C ASP A 660 -19.24 -3.96 -1.27
N ALA A 661 -19.06 -3.80 -2.59
CA ALA A 661 -20.18 -3.83 -3.53
C ALA A 661 -20.77 -5.23 -3.75
N GLY A 662 -20.07 -6.30 -3.31
CA GLY A 662 -20.43 -7.70 -3.54
C GLY A 662 -19.64 -8.37 -4.68
N GLY A 663 -18.46 -7.85 -5.01
CA GLY A 663 -17.56 -8.43 -6.02
C GLY A 663 -16.78 -9.64 -5.53
N LEU A 664 -16.47 -10.57 -6.44
CA LEU A 664 -15.55 -11.68 -6.18
C LEU A 664 -14.15 -11.31 -6.68
N TYR A 665 -13.23 -11.12 -5.75
CA TYR A 665 -11.83 -10.83 -6.04
C TYR A 665 -10.98 -12.08 -5.82
N ILE A 666 -10.25 -12.51 -6.86
CA ILE A 666 -9.31 -13.64 -6.81
C ILE A 666 -7.93 -13.15 -7.24
N VAL A 667 -6.89 -13.57 -6.52
CA VAL A 667 -5.48 -13.34 -6.85
C VAL A 667 -4.81 -14.67 -7.12
N VAL A 668 -4.02 -14.76 -8.19
CA VAL A 668 -3.22 -15.95 -8.50
C VAL A 668 -1.78 -15.53 -8.78
N TYR A 669 -0.84 -16.04 -8.00
CA TYR A 669 0.61 -15.81 -8.14
C TYR A 669 1.26 -16.93 -8.96
N ASP A 670 2.02 -16.60 -10.02
CA ASP A 670 2.65 -17.62 -10.89
C ASP A 670 4.15 -17.77 -10.66
N ASN A 671 4.94 -16.72 -10.87
CA ASN A 671 6.39 -16.76 -10.67
C ASN A 671 6.78 -16.01 -9.39
N ASN A 672 7.70 -15.06 -9.48
CA ASN A 672 8.17 -14.26 -8.35
C ASN A 672 7.19 -13.12 -8.06
N SER A 673 6.70 -13.04 -6.83
CA SER A 673 5.79 -11.98 -6.36
C SER A 673 6.25 -11.46 -5.01
N TYR A 674 6.74 -10.22 -4.98
CA TYR A 674 7.35 -9.64 -3.78
C TYR A 674 6.78 -8.25 -3.41
N ALA A 675 7.05 -7.82 -2.18
CA ALA A 675 6.99 -6.44 -1.69
C ALA A 675 5.60 -5.79 -1.70
N GLY A 676 5.56 -4.47 -1.94
CA GLY A 676 4.40 -3.61 -1.73
C GLY A 676 3.07 -4.11 -2.34
N PRO A 677 3.03 -4.65 -3.57
CA PRO A 677 1.80 -5.22 -4.13
C PRO A 677 1.24 -6.37 -3.28
N VAL A 678 2.10 -7.31 -2.87
CA VAL A 678 1.73 -8.41 -1.96
C VAL A 678 1.35 -7.87 -0.58
N ALA A 679 2.03 -6.82 -0.10
CA ALA A 679 1.73 -6.15 1.15
C ALA A 679 0.51 -5.20 1.13
N SER A 680 -0.28 -5.20 0.05
CA SER A 680 -1.42 -4.28 -0.08
C SER A 680 -2.58 -4.91 -0.87
N PHE A 681 -2.80 -4.45 -2.11
CA PHE A 681 -3.99 -4.77 -2.89
C PHE A 681 -4.03 -6.22 -3.38
N LEU A 682 -2.89 -6.91 -3.51
CA LEU A 682 -2.88 -8.35 -3.81
C LEU A 682 -3.10 -9.17 -2.52
N GLY A 683 -2.39 -8.82 -1.44
CA GLY A 683 -2.47 -9.55 -0.17
C GLY A 683 -3.77 -9.36 0.61
N CYS A 684 -4.59 -8.36 0.27
CA CYS A 684 -5.90 -8.16 0.91
C CYS A 684 -7.03 -9.00 0.29
N SER A 685 -6.74 -9.76 -0.77
CA SER A 685 -7.72 -10.69 -1.35
C SER A 685 -8.08 -11.79 -0.35
N PRO A 686 -9.37 -12.11 -0.16
CA PRO A 686 -9.78 -13.26 0.64
C PRO A 686 -9.48 -14.60 -0.06
N TYR A 687 -9.28 -14.59 -1.38
CA TYR A 687 -9.00 -15.77 -2.19
C TYR A 687 -7.70 -15.56 -2.97
N GLN A 688 -6.61 -16.09 -2.42
CA GLN A 688 -5.26 -16.04 -2.96
C GLN A 688 -4.77 -17.45 -3.24
N PHE A 689 -4.35 -17.69 -4.47
CA PHE A 689 -3.78 -18.97 -4.90
C PHE A 689 -2.40 -18.74 -5.50
N ALA A 690 -1.62 -19.80 -5.56
CA ALA A 690 -0.31 -19.75 -6.17
C ALA A 690 -0.06 -20.97 -7.06
N ILE A 691 0.67 -20.78 -8.16
CA ILE A 691 1.16 -21.89 -8.98
C ILE A 691 2.29 -22.58 -8.20
N ARG A 692 2.40 -23.90 -8.30
CA ARG A 692 3.26 -24.73 -7.43
C ARG A 692 4.70 -24.26 -7.25
N SER A 693 5.31 -23.69 -8.29
CA SER A 693 6.72 -23.23 -8.24
C SER A 693 6.87 -21.71 -8.09
N SER A 694 5.79 -21.01 -7.74
CA SER A 694 5.82 -19.57 -7.47
C SER A 694 6.64 -19.27 -6.21
N ARG A 695 7.17 -18.05 -6.15
CA ARG A 695 7.76 -17.50 -4.93
C ARG A 695 6.95 -16.30 -4.46
N VAL A 696 6.49 -16.32 -3.21
CA VAL A 696 5.65 -15.27 -2.62
C VAL A 696 6.29 -14.82 -1.31
N GLY A 697 6.48 -13.50 -1.15
CA GLY A 697 7.02 -12.92 0.07
C GLY A 697 6.90 -11.40 0.12
N PHE A 698 7.20 -10.83 1.27
CA PHE A 698 7.36 -9.41 1.51
C PHE A 698 8.70 -8.89 0.99
N ALA A 699 9.81 -9.50 1.40
CA ALA A 699 11.15 -9.05 1.06
C ALA A 699 11.92 -10.15 0.32
N GLY A 700 12.86 -9.78 -0.55
CA GLY A 700 13.77 -10.75 -1.14
C GLY A 700 14.83 -11.23 -0.15
N PRO A 701 15.48 -12.38 -0.38
CA PRO A 701 16.49 -12.94 0.54
C PRO A 701 17.59 -11.96 0.95
N ARG A 702 18.08 -11.19 -0.01
CA ARG A 702 19.09 -10.15 0.23
C ARG A 702 18.63 -9.10 1.25
N VAL A 703 17.41 -8.59 1.11
CA VAL A 703 16.87 -7.55 1.99
C VAL A 703 16.65 -8.11 3.40
N ILE A 704 16.22 -9.37 3.51
CA ILE A 704 16.06 -10.05 4.79
C ILE A 704 17.42 -10.17 5.50
N ARG A 705 18.46 -10.62 4.79
CA ARG A 705 19.82 -10.72 5.35
C ARG A 705 20.36 -9.37 5.80
N GLU A 706 20.23 -8.33 4.97
CA GLU A 706 20.70 -6.97 5.29
C GLU A 706 19.98 -6.38 6.52
N THR A 707 18.70 -6.74 6.74
CA THR A 707 17.89 -6.21 7.85
C THR A 707 18.02 -7.02 9.14
N THR A 708 18.10 -8.35 9.03
CA THR A 708 18.03 -9.27 10.18
C THR A 708 19.39 -9.84 10.58
N GLY A 709 20.38 -9.79 9.69
CA GLY A 709 21.66 -10.48 9.85
C GLY A 709 21.58 -12.00 9.66
N VAL A 710 20.41 -12.56 9.33
CA VAL A 710 20.17 -14.00 9.25
C VAL A 710 20.08 -14.47 7.80
N ASP A 711 20.77 -15.57 7.50
CA ASP A 711 20.64 -16.28 6.23
C ASP A 711 19.37 -17.15 6.23
N ILE A 712 18.56 -17.03 5.18
CA ILE A 712 17.32 -17.79 5.02
C ILE A 712 17.49 -18.95 4.04
N PRO A 713 16.75 -20.05 4.22
CA PRO A 713 16.84 -21.20 3.32
C PRO A 713 16.34 -20.86 1.90
N PRO A 714 16.84 -21.53 0.84
CA PRO A 714 16.45 -21.24 -0.55
C PRO A 714 14.95 -21.39 -0.85
N ASP A 715 14.23 -22.19 -0.08
CA ASP A 715 12.80 -22.44 -0.23
C ASP A 715 11.93 -21.53 0.66
N TYR A 716 12.53 -20.54 1.36
CA TYR A 716 11.84 -19.67 2.30
C TYR A 716 10.59 -19.00 1.71
N HIS A 717 10.63 -18.59 0.43
CA HIS A 717 9.48 -17.98 -0.26
C HIS A 717 8.66 -18.96 -1.11
N SER A 718 8.90 -20.27 -1.03
CA SER A 718 8.17 -21.23 -1.85
C SER A 718 6.67 -21.19 -1.60
N ALA A 719 5.86 -21.46 -2.63
CA ALA A 719 4.40 -21.55 -2.51
C ALA A 719 3.95 -22.47 -1.36
N ARG A 720 4.68 -23.56 -1.11
CA ARG A 720 4.42 -24.49 0.00
C ARG A 720 4.60 -23.83 1.36
N ASN A 721 5.68 -23.06 1.56
CA ASN A 721 5.91 -22.36 2.83
C ASN A 721 4.92 -21.20 2.99
N ALA A 722 4.58 -20.48 1.92
CA ALA A 722 3.50 -19.49 1.93
C ALA A 722 2.13 -20.11 2.34
N LEU A 723 1.81 -21.31 1.85
CA LEU A 723 0.60 -22.03 2.26
C LEU A 723 0.65 -22.47 3.73
N LYS A 724 1.78 -23.04 4.19
CA LYS A 724 1.97 -23.44 5.60
C LYS A 724 1.80 -22.26 6.56
N ARG A 725 2.31 -21.09 6.16
CA ARG A 725 2.17 -19.83 6.90
C ARG A 725 0.80 -19.19 6.71
N GLY A 726 -0.14 -19.75 5.95
CA GLY A 726 -1.46 -19.17 5.75
C GLY A 726 -1.48 -17.86 4.93
N HIS A 727 -0.44 -17.60 4.14
CA HIS A 727 -0.36 -16.42 3.26
C HIS A 727 -1.24 -16.57 2.02
N ILE A 728 -1.49 -17.81 1.60
CA ILE A 728 -2.34 -18.18 0.46
C ILE A 728 -3.31 -19.29 0.88
N GLN A 729 -4.41 -19.45 0.15
CA GLN A 729 -5.46 -20.44 0.43
C GLN A 729 -5.26 -21.76 -0.32
N GLY A 730 -4.42 -21.80 -1.36
CA GLY A 730 -4.17 -23.03 -2.08
C GLY A 730 -3.10 -22.92 -3.15
N ILE A 731 -2.61 -24.08 -3.57
CA ILE A 731 -1.60 -24.22 -4.61
C ILE A 731 -2.22 -24.96 -5.80
N TRP A 732 -2.07 -24.41 -7.00
CA TRP A 732 -2.57 -25.00 -8.23
C TRP A 732 -1.43 -25.49 -9.12
N ASP A 733 -1.71 -26.55 -9.87
CA ASP A 733 -0.90 -26.94 -11.02
C ASP A 733 -1.34 -26.09 -12.23
N ARG A 734 -0.38 -25.61 -13.03
CA ARG A 734 -0.65 -24.77 -14.20
C ARG A 734 -1.58 -25.46 -15.20
N ARG A 735 -1.45 -26.78 -15.37
CA ARG A 735 -2.31 -27.58 -16.28
C ARG A 735 -3.77 -27.56 -15.83
N GLU A 736 -4.00 -27.40 -14.53
CA GLU A 736 -5.35 -27.37 -13.95
C GLU A 736 -5.87 -25.94 -13.73
N PHE A 737 -5.08 -24.90 -14.04
CA PHE A 737 -5.41 -23.53 -13.67
C PHE A 737 -6.77 -23.10 -14.22
N ARG A 738 -7.03 -23.31 -15.51
CA ARG A 738 -8.34 -22.97 -16.12
C ARG A 738 -9.50 -23.65 -15.40
N ARG A 739 -9.37 -24.94 -15.07
CA ARG A 739 -10.38 -25.73 -14.35
C ARG A 739 -10.59 -25.21 -12.92
N ASN A 740 -9.51 -24.97 -12.20
CA ASN A 740 -9.54 -24.51 -10.80
C ASN A 740 -10.11 -23.09 -10.69
N LEU A 741 -9.77 -22.22 -11.63
CA LEU A 741 -10.33 -20.88 -11.72
C LEU A 741 -11.83 -20.93 -12.01
N HIS A 742 -12.26 -21.72 -13.00
CA HIS A 742 -13.68 -21.90 -13.29
C HIS A 742 -14.46 -22.45 -12.07
N LYS A 743 -13.92 -23.49 -11.42
CA LYS A 743 -14.50 -24.06 -10.19
C LYS A 743 -14.62 -22.97 -9.11
N SER A 744 -13.56 -22.19 -8.90
CA SER A 744 -13.56 -21.09 -7.92
C SER A 744 -14.64 -20.05 -8.22
N LEU A 745 -14.84 -19.67 -9.48
CA LEU A 745 -15.92 -18.75 -9.87
C LEU A 745 -17.32 -19.34 -9.61
N LEU A 746 -17.48 -20.66 -9.67
CA LEU A 746 -18.74 -21.37 -9.41
C LEU A 746 -18.99 -21.72 -7.94
N THR A 747 -17.95 -21.89 -7.13
CA THR A 747 -18.09 -22.34 -5.73
C THR A 747 -17.75 -21.26 -4.72
N MET A 748 -16.83 -20.34 -5.01
CA MET A 748 -16.38 -19.33 -4.05
C MET A 748 -17.31 -18.12 -4.04
N GLY A 749 -17.70 -17.74 -2.83
CA GLY A 749 -18.67 -16.68 -2.61
C GLY A 749 -20.13 -17.14 -2.70
N SER A 750 -21.00 -16.33 -2.13
CA SER A 750 -22.43 -16.62 -2.02
C SER A 750 -23.15 -16.53 -3.37
N PRO A 751 -24.24 -17.31 -3.61
CA PRO A 751 -25.17 -17.05 -4.71
C PRO A 751 -25.74 -15.62 -4.70
N SER A 752 -25.63 -14.90 -3.57
CA SER A 752 -26.03 -13.49 -3.45
C SER A 752 -25.05 -12.51 -4.09
N LEU A 753 -23.79 -12.89 -4.34
CA LEU A 753 -22.82 -12.04 -5.04
C LEU A 753 -23.36 -11.67 -6.42
N TYR A 754 -23.24 -10.40 -6.82
CA TYR A 754 -24.04 -9.87 -7.92
C TYR A 754 -23.74 -10.49 -9.30
N TYR A 755 -22.58 -11.14 -9.45
CA TYR A 755 -22.13 -11.69 -10.73
C TYR A 755 -22.75 -13.06 -11.04
N ARG A 756 -23.25 -13.79 -10.03
CA ARG A 756 -24.11 -14.98 -10.18
C ARG A 756 -25.54 -14.54 -10.10
#